data_AF-A0A535LYR9-F1
#
_entry.id   AF-A0A535LYR9-F1
#
_cell.length_a   1.000
_cell.length_b   1.000
_cell.length_c   1.000
_cell.angle_alpha   90.00
_cell.angle_beta   90.00
_cell.angle_gamma   90.00
#
_symmetry.space_group_name_H-M   'P 1'
#
loop_
_entity.id
_entity.type
_entity.pdbx_description
1 polymer ?
#
loop_
_entity_poly.entity_id
_entity_poly.type
_entity_poly.pdbx_seq_one_letter_code
_entity_poly.pdbx_strand_id
1 'polypeptide(L)'
;MKVVRSVSPVQTPGGVKNVVNYTVQTQPKAVARPAVAAGLPAATTVKNGPAEASCPPAGAGHEYMVVWAGKMNAGDLEGKDALIFANGGAINPQAIRDVLPQETLPGNDMIATIDVERGCSTYGNVVNVALLSGADAVENEPHHMQYVWFPGQPLWAGGLFTSRLFTWDISSLPAVKLISTQEPFATPGGSIWDAFDVLPDGTAYGTLMGGPLQVYGMTPGEVVHIGPKGQIMGEFPATAAEGLPPTDVNGLPTCPDLGSCANPHGIQARNDLHILVTSDYAEPARLVEDPTKPENYNVFRRTVRVWDISDTNHPKITKVDVMPKGPRDDANPSHQENLGMMEVGKTWDYPLPNGKVPKGFFSESMCGGAIFYTPDITATASNPWHEVFDSTAAVFSPKDQSAFSGQVPNGGPNSQITEAGGCDGGTWINVSPDNRFVFHAITGRYTNQDDFADSGTPKMVYAVDVTRLLEAGDGYNCNVNNIRAVMDPSAGGADCPTVAGIVPVNDTTTGGPHWGSFDNFTLTTVTIKDPQTGASFVDTHALTRAAFANYFVSRTGVDGNHKLCLINVNPVTGDLSYDNAFIDEKEGTPCVQFNRHSWPGGATTGYYKPHSMLFVENSPPNSGSTQNAAGAVTGYWGSEINNGADSGGYPYAE
;
A
#
# COMPACT_ATOMS: atom_id res chain seq x y z
N MET A 1 31.13 -1.13 -15.09
CA MET A 1 31.43 -0.37 -13.85
C MET A 1 32.37 -1.20 -12.99
N LYS A 2 33.16 -0.59 -12.10
CA LYS A 2 34.04 -1.33 -11.17
C LYS A 2 33.53 -1.10 -9.74
N VAL A 3 33.16 -2.17 -9.05
CA VAL A 3 32.86 -2.12 -7.61
C VAL A 3 34.18 -2.19 -6.86
N VAL A 4 34.48 -1.15 -6.08
CA VAL A 4 35.68 -1.09 -5.26
C VAL A 4 35.27 -1.36 -3.82
N ARG A 5 35.74 -2.50 -3.29
CA ARG A 5 35.64 -2.80 -1.86
C ARG A 5 36.73 -2.03 -1.13
N SER A 6 36.36 -1.23 -0.14
CA SER A 6 37.28 -0.58 0.78
C SER A 6 36.94 -0.96 2.22
N VAL A 7 37.95 -1.00 3.07
CA VAL A 7 37.78 -1.32 4.50
C VAL A 7 38.34 -0.15 5.29
N SER A 8 37.49 0.46 6.10
CA SER A 8 37.81 1.64 6.89
C SER A 8 37.63 1.33 8.37
N PRO A 9 38.64 1.57 9.22
CA PRO A 9 38.49 1.43 10.66
C PRO A 9 37.64 2.57 11.19
N VAL A 10 36.59 2.25 11.95
CA VAL A 10 35.72 3.19 12.63
C VAL A 10 35.84 2.96 14.13
N GLN A 11 36.12 4.03 14.87
CA GLN A 11 36.17 4.01 16.32
C GLN A 11 34.74 3.98 16.86
N THR A 12 34.39 2.93 17.61
CA THR A 12 33.11 2.83 18.34
C THR A 12 33.35 2.82 19.84
N PRO A 13 32.33 3.04 20.69
CA PRO A 13 32.46 2.92 22.14
C PRO A 13 33.00 1.56 22.61
N GLY A 14 32.84 0.51 21.79
CA GLY A 14 33.38 -0.84 22.02
C GLY A 14 34.74 -1.14 21.37
N GLY A 15 35.43 -0.14 20.82
CA GLY A 15 36.73 -0.29 20.14
C GLY A 15 36.68 -0.05 18.62
N VAL A 16 37.80 -0.33 17.94
CA VAL A 16 37.92 -0.15 16.48
C VAL A 16 37.22 -1.31 15.77
N LYS A 17 36.17 -1.01 15.00
CA LYS A 17 35.53 -1.95 14.07
C LYS A 17 35.90 -1.61 12.64
N ASN A 18 36.13 -2.63 11.81
CA ASN A 18 36.40 -2.44 10.39
C ASN A 18 35.07 -2.44 9.62
N VAL A 19 34.71 -1.30 9.04
CA VAL A 19 33.54 -1.17 8.18
C VAL A 19 33.97 -1.45 6.74
N VAL A 20 33.22 -2.28 6.04
CA VAL A 20 33.46 -2.61 4.62
C VAL A 20 32.53 -1.76 3.78
N ASN A 21 33.08 -0.82 3.01
CA ASN A 21 32.34 0.04 2.10
C ASN A 21 32.48 -0.48 0.66
N TYR A 22 31.39 -0.48 -0.08
CA TYR A 22 31.38 -0.78 -1.51
C TYR A 22 31.09 0.51 -2.28
N THR A 23 32.05 0.98 -3.08
CA THR A 23 31.87 2.16 -3.91
C THR A 23 31.80 1.75 -5.37
N VAL A 24 30.71 2.12 -6.03
CA VAL A 24 30.54 1.90 -7.47
C VAL A 24 31.21 3.04 -8.23
N GLN A 25 32.33 2.74 -8.91
CA GLN A 25 32.94 3.69 -9.83
C GLN A 25 32.38 3.47 -11.23
N THR A 26 31.55 4.41 -11.68
CA THR A 26 31.06 4.46 -13.06
C THR A 26 32.15 5.08 -13.94
N GLN A 27 32.74 4.29 -14.83
CA GLN A 27 33.44 4.89 -15.97
C GLN A 27 32.40 5.25 -17.04
N PRO A 28 32.37 6.51 -17.52
CA PRO A 28 31.48 6.90 -18.60
C PRO A 28 31.99 6.28 -19.89
N LYS A 29 31.54 5.06 -20.19
CA LYS A 29 31.52 4.55 -21.56
C LYS A 29 30.06 4.58 -22.00
N ALA A 30 29.76 5.45 -22.96
CA ALA A 30 28.53 5.38 -23.73
C ALA A 30 28.46 3.97 -24.36
N VAL A 31 27.67 3.09 -23.75
CA VAL A 31 27.32 1.81 -24.35
C VAL A 31 26.10 2.11 -25.21
N ALA A 32 26.24 1.94 -26.53
CA ALA A 32 25.12 2.01 -27.44
C ALA A 32 24.07 0.98 -26.98
N ARG A 33 22.86 1.46 -26.65
CA ARG A 33 21.70 0.63 -26.33
C ARG A 33 21.48 -0.36 -27.48
N PRO A 34 21.47 -1.69 -27.25
CA PRO A 34 21.00 -2.62 -28.26
C PRO A 34 19.54 -2.29 -28.55
N ALA A 35 19.18 -2.13 -29.81
CA ALA A 35 17.79 -2.04 -30.20
C ALA A 35 17.10 -3.36 -29.83
N VAL A 36 16.21 -3.32 -28.83
CA VAL A 36 15.34 -4.43 -28.48
C VAL A 36 14.37 -4.61 -29.66
N ALA A 37 14.34 -5.83 -30.22
CA ALA A 37 13.47 -6.17 -31.33
C ALA A 37 12.01 -5.92 -30.94
N ALA A 38 11.32 -5.11 -31.75
CA ALA A 38 9.94 -4.72 -31.56
C ALA A 38 8.98 -5.89 -31.84
N GLY A 39 8.56 -6.57 -30.79
CA GLY A 39 7.25 -7.20 -30.68
C GLY A 39 6.67 -6.75 -29.35
N LEU A 40 5.51 -6.07 -29.35
CA LEU A 40 4.84 -5.73 -28.10
C LEU A 40 4.52 -7.04 -27.35
N PRO A 41 4.83 -7.17 -26.05
CA PRO A 41 4.29 -8.26 -25.26
C PRO A 41 2.76 -8.16 -25.30
N ALA A 42 2.08 -9.26 -25.60
CA ALA A 42 0.64 -9.26 -25.77
C ALA A 42 -0.03 -9.73 -24.49
N ALA A 43 -0.93 -8.94 -23.92
CA ALA A 43 -1.98 -9.51 -23.08
C ALA A 43 -3.10 -10.01 -24.00
N THR A 44 -3.60 -11.22 -23.77
CA THR A 44 -4.78 -11.69 -24.50
C THR A 44 -6.01 -11.32 -23.69
N THR A 45 -6.77 -10.33 -24.16
CA THR A 45 -8.12 -10.06 -23.63
C THR A 45 -9.01 -11.23 -24.01
N VAL A 46 -9.41 -12.05 -23.03
CA VAL A 46 -10.34 -13.14 -23.27
C VAL A 46 -11.74 -12.66 -22.91
N LYS A 47 -12.39 -12.06 -23.91
CA LYS A 47 -13.82 -11.70 -24.08
C LYS A 47 -14.71 -11.53 -22.83
N ASN A 48 -15.42 -10.40 -22.83
CA ASN A 48 -16.48 -9.94 -21.93
C ASN A 48 -17.39 -11.03 -21.34
N GLY A 49 -17.75 -10.85 -20.06
CA GLY A 49 -18.83 -11.55 -19.36
C GLY A 49 -20.21 -11.46 -20.07
N PRO A 50 -21.31 -11.85 -19.40
CA PRO A 50 -22.62 -11.98 -20.04
C PRO A 50 -23.11 -10.67 -20.71
N ALA A 51 -24.15 -10.80 -21.57
CA ALA A 51 -24.74 -9.76 -22.41
C ALA A 51 -24.90 -8.38 -21.74
N GLU A 52 -24.90 -7.30 -22.55
CA GLU A 52 -25.04 -5.88 -22.13
C GLU A 52 -25.75 -5.72 -20.79
N ALA A 53 -25.01 -5.23 -19.80
CA ALA A 53 -25.52 -4.99 -18.47
C ALA A 53 -26.78 -4.12 -18.53
N SER A 54 -27.85 -4.57 -17.88
CA SER A 54 -29.00 -3.70 -17.63
C SER A 54 -28.59 -2.75 -16.52
N CYS A 55 -28.09 -1.58 -16.91
CA CYS A 55 -27.71 -0.50 -16.02
C CYS A 55 -28.78 0.60 -16.00
N PRO A 56 -28.86 1.40 -14.93
CA PRO A 56 -29.59 2.67 -14.95
C PRO A 56 -29.15 3.53 -16.15
N PRO A 57 -30.02 4.42 -16.69
CA PRO A 57 -29.66 5.27 -17.83
C PRO A 57 -28.35 6.04 -17.56
N ALA A 58 -27.29 5.68 -18.30
CA ALA A 58 -25.95 6.20 -18.09
C ALA A 58 -25.87 7.69 -18.46
N GLY A 59 -25.46 8.51 -17.50
CA GLY A 59 -25.26 9.95 -17.67
C GLY A 59 -23.90 10.47 -17.19
N ALA A 60 -23.05 9.64 -16.59
CA ALA A 60 -21.85 10.10 -15.88
C ALA A 60 -20.55 9.30 -16.13
N GLY A 61 -20.61 8.11 -16.73
CA GLY A 61 -19.51 7.15 -16.75
C GLY A 61 -20.02 5.78 -16.35
N HIS A 62 -19.21 4.74 -16.48
CA HIS A 62 -19.48 3.41 -15.90
C HIS A 62 -18.27 3.03 -15.07
N GLU A 63 -18.48 2.71 -13.80
CA GLU A 63 -17.42 2.40 -12.86
C GLU A 63 -17.02 0.91 -12.87
N TYR A 64 -15.72 0.68 -12.83
CA TYR A 64 -15.12 -0.64 -12.70
C TYR A 64 -14.06 -0.62 -11.60
N MET A 65 -13.67 -1.82 -11.18
CA MET A 65 -12.46 -2.04 -10.43
C MET A 65 -11.53 -2.95 -11.21
N VAL A 66 -10.29 -2.52 -11.41
CA VAL A 66 -9.22 -3.34 -12.01
C VAL A 66 -8.37 -3.93 -10.91
N VAL A 67 -8.02 -5.21 -11.04
CA VAL A 67 -7.35 -5.99 -9.99
C VAL A 67 -6.13 -6.69 -10.57
N TRP A 68 -4.96 -6.41 -10.01
CA TRP A 68 -3.71 -7.07 -10.35
C TRP A 68 -3.57 -8.34 -9.53
N ALA A 69 -3.60 -9.50 -10.20
CA ALA A 69 -3.75 -10.78 -9.54
C ALA A 69 -2.78 -11.84 -10.08
N GLY A 70 -2.10 -12.49 -9.14
CA GLY A 70 -1.13 -13.55 -9.40
C GLY A 70 -1.77 -14.90 -9.57
N LYS A 71 -1.28 -15.71 -10.49
CA LYS A 71 -1.57 -17.14 -10.45
C LYS A 71 -0.87 -17.76 -9.23
N MET A 72 -1.44 -18.84 -8.68
CA MET A 72 -0.70 -19.72 -7.77
C MET A 72 0.68 -20.05 -8.36
N ASN A 73 1.71 -19.94 -7.55
CA ASN A 73 3.12 -20.01 -7.94
C ASN A 73 3.90 -20.95 -7.02
N ALA A 74 5.17 -21.21 -7.35
CA ALA A 74 6.00 -22.15 -6.58
C ALA A 74 6.17 -21.75 -5.10
N GLY A 75 5.97 -20.46 -4.78
CA GLY A 75 6.02 -19.94 -3.42
C GLY A 75 4.80 -20.29 -2.55
N ASP A 76 3.73 -20.83 -3.14
CA ASP A 76 2.51 -21.22 -2.45
C ASP A 76 2.53 -22.69 -1.97
N LEU A 77 3.63 -23.41 -2.19
CA LEU A 77 3.78 -24.81 -1.79
C LEU A 77 4.07 -24.91 -0.29
N GLU A 78 3.29 -25.71 0.45
CA GLU A 78 3.47 -25.88 1.88
C GLU A 78 4.79 -26.59 2.23
N GLY A 79 5.33 -26.34 3.43
CA GLY A 79 6.61 -26.94 3.89
C GLY A 79 6.65 -28.49 3.89
N LYS A 80 5.50 -29.15 3.92
CA LYS A 80 5.38 -30.62 3.74
C LYS A 80 5.72 -31.07 2.31
N ASP A 81 5.42 -30.24 1.32
CA ASP A 81 5.70 -30.48 -0.09
C ASP A 81 7.16 -30.13 -0.41
N ALA A 82 7.70 -29.08 0.22
CA ALA A 82 9.12 -28.70 0.14
C ALA A 82 10.08 -29.79 0.64
N LEU A 83 9.69 -30.59 1.64
CA LEU A 83 10.46 -31.75 2.13
C LEU A 83 10.60 -32.88 1.09
N ILE A 84 9.68 -32.99 0.14
CA ILE A 84 9.77 -33.92 -0.99
C ILE A 84 10.81 -33.43 -2.00
N PHE A 85 10.87 -32.11 -2.23
CA PHE A 85 11.87 -31.46 -3.08
C PHE A 85 13.28 -31.47 -2.48
N ALA A 86 13.40 -31.26 -1.16
CA ALA A 86 14.68 -31.21 -0.44
C ALA A 86 15.39 -32.57 -0.35
N ASN A 87 14.65 -33.69 -0.43
CA ASN A 87 15.20 -35.05 -0.31
C ASN A 87 15.69 -35.68 -1.64
N GLY A 88 15.89 -34.87 -2.69
CA GLY A 88 16.59 -35.32 -3.90
C GLY A 88 15.85 -36.39 -4.72
N GLY A 89 14.53 -36.48 -4.61
CA GLY A 89 13.72 -37.34 -5.48
C GLY A 89 13.85 -36.89 -6.94
N ALA A 90 14.26 -37.80 -7.83
CA ALA A 90 14.30 -37.52 -9.25
C ALA A 90 12.90 -37.11 -9.74
N ILE A 91 12.78 -35.87 -10.22
CA ILE A 91 11.51 -35.27 -10.63
C ILE A 91 11.07 -35.91 -11.94
N ASN A 92 10.05 -36.76 -11.87
CA ASN A 92 9.20 -37.05 -13.02
C ASN A 92 8.20 -35.89 -13.16
N PRO A 93 8.10 -35.20 -14.30
CA PRO A 93 7.10 -34.14 -14.55
C PRO A 93 5.65 -34.59 -14.29
N GLN A 94 5.37 -35.89 -14.38
CA GLN A 94 4.08 -36.48 -14.04
C GLN A 94 3.82 -36.47 -12.52
N ALA A 95 4.86 -36.68 -11.70
CA ALA A 95 4.73 -36.71 -10.24
C ALA A 95 4.42 -35.33 -9.63
N ILE A 96 4.83 -34.22 -10.26
CA ILE A 96 4.44 -32.86 -9.85
C ILE A 96 2.93 -32.65 -10.08
N ARG A 97 2.38 -33.18 -11.17
CA ARG A 97 0.93 -33.12 -11.47
C ARG A 97 0.09 -34.05 -10.59
N ASP A 98 0.70 -35.10 -10.05
CA ASP A 98 0.02 -36.08 -9.19
C ASP A 98 0.01 -35.66 -7.71
N VAL A 99 0.90 -34.74 -7.30
CA VAL A 99 1.03 -34.23 -5.92
C VAL A 99 0.33 -32.87 -5.74
N LEU A 100 0.25 -32.06 -6.80
CA LEU A 100 -0.39 -30.74 -6.76
C LEU A 100 -1.72 -30.77 -7.53
N PRO A 101 -2.84 -30.32 -6.94
CA PRO A 101 -4.07 -30.09 -7.69
C PRO A 101 -3.78 -29.24 -8.92
N GLN A 102 -4.37 -29.53 -10.08
CA GLN A 102 -4.14 -28.72 -11.30
C GLN A 102 -4.41 -27.22 -11.11
N GLU A 103 -5.22 -26.88 -10.11
CA GLU A 103 -5.60 -25.53 -9.71
C GLU A 103 -4.46 -24.72 -9.07
N THR A 104 -3.40 -25.39 -8.62
CA THR A 104 -2.21 -24.80 -7.98
C THR A 104 -0.98 -24.80 -8.88
N LEU A 105 -1.13 -25.12 -10.17
CA LEU A 105 -0.03 -25.06 -11.12
C LEU A 105 0.28 -23.59 -11.50
N PRO A 106 1.56 -23.22 -11.60
CA PRO A 106 1.98 -21.93 -12.15
C PRO A 106 1.36 -21.67 -13.51
N GLY A 107 0.99 -20.42 -13.74
CA GLY A 107 0.29 -19.98 -14.94
C GLY A 107 0.33 -18.46 -15.04
N ASN A 108 -0.43 -17.94 -16.00
CA ASN A 108 -0.29 -16.55 -16.40
C ASN A 108 -1.01 -15.62 -15.42
N ASP A 109 -0.28 -14.66 -14.86
CA ASP A 109 -0.83 -13.54 -14.08
C ASP A 109 -1.78 -12.70 -14.94
N MET A 110 -2.69 -11.96 -14.29
CA MET A 110 -3.77 -11.26 -14.98
C MET A 110 -4.15 -9.92 -14.35
N ILE A 111 -4.78 -9.08 -15.17
CA ILE A 111 -5.70 -8.04 -14.71
C ILE A 111 -7.12 -8.57 -14.83
N ALA A 112 -7.85 -8.64 -13.71
CA ALA A 112 -9.29 -8.86 -13.71
C ALA A 112 -10.02 -7.50 -13.63
N THR A 113 -11.12 -7.35 -14.36
CA THR A 113 -11.98 -6.16 -14.29
C THR A 113 -13.33 -6.57 -13.74
N ILE A 114 -13.73 -5.94 -12.64
CA ILE A 114 -14.99 -6.17 -11.93
C ILE A 114 -15.89 -4.98 -12.16
N ASP A 115 -17.17 -5.22 -12.42
CA ASP A 115 -18.17 -4.16 -12.49
C ASP A 115 -18.58 -3.72 -11.08
N VAL A 116 -18.41 -2.43 -10.78
CA VAL A 116 -18.70 -1.82 -9.48
C VAL A 116 -19.74 -0.70 -9.59
N GLU A 117 -20.40 -0.58 -10.74
CA GLU A 117 -21.49 0.37 -10.95
C GLU A 117 -22.75 -0.11 -10.23
N ARG A 118 -23.19 0.66 -9.23
CA ARG A 118 -24.36 0.28 -8.43
C ARG A 118 -25.64 0.28 -9.25
N GLY A 119 -26.43 -0.78 -9.06
CA GLY A 119 -27.72 -0.93 -9.76
C GLY A 119 -27.61 -1.56 -11.14
N CYS A 120 -26.40 -1.80 -11.66
CA CYS A 120 -26.21 -2.68 -12.80
C CYS A 120 -26.47 -4.15 -12.42
N SER A 121 -27.05 -4.91 -13.34
CA SER A 121 -27.27 -6.36 -13.16
C SER A 121 -25.97 -7.17 -13.05
N THR A 122 -24.84 -6.56 -13.37
CA THR A 122 -23.50 -7.13 -13.34
C THR A 122 -22.66 -6.63 -12.17
N TYR A 123 -23.21 -5.81 -11.27
CA TYR A 123 -22.53 -5.35 -10.06
C TYR A 123 -21.99 -6.54 -9.24
N GLY A 124 -20.68 -6.58 -9.00
CA GLY A 124 -20.02 -7.73 -8.36
C GLY A 124 -19.47 -8.80 -9.31
N ASN A 125 -19.73 -8.69 -10.61
CA ASN A 125 -19.27 -9.69 -11.57
C ASN A 125 -17.89 -9.34 -12.13
N VAL A 126 -17.04 -10.36 -12.29
CA VAL A 126 -15.85 -10.22 -13.15
C VAL A 126 -16.31 -10.15 -14.61
N VAL A 127 -16.16 -8.98 -15.22
CA VAL A 127 -16.64 -8.68 -16.59
C VAL A 127 -15.56 -8.77 -17.65
N ASN A 128 -14.28 -8.72 -17.27
CA ASN A 128 -13.16 -8.93 -18.19
C ASN A 128 -11.96 -9.57 -17.48
N VAL A 129 -11.16 -10.34 -18.24
CA VAL A 129 -9.87 -10.89 -17.81
C VAL A 129 -8.85 -10.64 -18.92
N ALA A 130 -7.74 -10.00 -18.57
CA ALA A 130 -6.58 -9.83 -19.44
C ALA A 130 -5.39 -10.61 -18.86
N LEU A 131 -5.06 -11.72 -19.52
CA LEU A 131 -3.91 -12.56 -19.15
C LEU A 131 -2.63 -11.99 -19.75
N LEU A 132 -1.58 -11.90 -18.96
CA LEU A 132 -0.23 -11.80 -19.51
C LEU A 132 0.04 -13.03 -20.38
N SER A 133 0.95 -12.91 -21.35
CA SER A 133 1.36 -14.04 -22.18
C SER A 133 2.88 -14.11 -22.32
N GLY A 134 3.37 -15.29 -22.71
CA GLY A 134 4.81 -15.53 -22.87
C GLY A 134 5.56 -15.67 -21.55
N ALA A 135 6.88 -15.47 -21.61
CA ALA A 135 7.77 -15.62 -20.46
C ALA A 135 7.55 -14.55 -19.37
N ASP A 136 6.86 -13.46 -19.71
CA ASP A 136 6.55 -12.36 -18.81
C ASP A 136 5.40 -12.70 -17.86
N ALA A 137 4.66 -13.79 -18.12
CA ALA A 137 3.38 -14.03 -17.49
C ALA A 137 3.44 -14.85 -16.20
N VAL A 138 4.57 -15.45 -15.86
CA VAL A 138 4.64 -16.46 -14.80
C VAL A 138 5.54 -16.01 -13.66
N GLU A 139 5.16 -16.38 -12.43
CA GLU A 139 5.98 -16.21 -11.22
C GLU A 139 6.36 -14.74 -10.95
N ASN A 140 5.58 -13.76 -11.39
CA ASN A 140 5.91 -12.36 -11.11
C ASN A 140 5.66 -11.98 -9.66
N GLU A 141 4.70 -12.65 -9.01
CA GLU A 141 4.07 -12.18 -7.78
C GLU A 141 3.54 -10.75 -7.97
N PRO A 142 2.40 -10.61 -8.67
CA PRO A 142 1.65 -9.35 -8.70
C PRO A 142 1.57 -8.70 -7.33
N HIS A 143 2.04 -7.46 -7.23
CA HIS A 143 2.18 -6.75 -5.95
C HIS A 143 1.33 -5.49 -5.93
N HIS A 144 1.90 -4.30 -5.77
CA HIS A 144 1.12 -3.05 -5.77
C HIS A 144 0.93 -2.44 -7.16
N MET A 145 -0.13 -1.64 -7.24
CA MET A 145 -0.37 -0.62 -8.26
C MET A 145 -0.31 0.77 -7.60
N GLN A 146 -0.58 1.83 -8.35
CA GLN A 146 -0.75 3.15 -7.74
C GLN A 146 -1.93 3.19 -6.75
N TYR A 147 -1.95 4.14 -5.81
CA TYR A 147 -3.00 4.22 -4.79
C TYR A 147 -4.35 4.72 -5.31
N VAL A 148 -4.31 5.65 -6.26
CA VAL A 148 -5.50 6.30 -6.85
C VAL A 148 -5.27 6.46 -8.35
N TRP A 149 -6.32 6.24 -9.14
CA TRP A 149 -6.29 6.42 -10.58
C TRP A 149 -7.16 7.61 -11.00
N PHE A 150 -6.69 8.36 -12.01
CA PHE A 150 -7.46 9.42 -12.64
C PHE A 150 -7.72 9.17 -14.13
N PRO A 151 -8.85 9.65 -14.67
CA PRO A 151 -9.21 9.50 -16.06
C PRO A 151 -8.07 9.83 -17.04
N GLY A 152 -7.78 8.89 -17.94
CA GLY A 152 -6.74 9.04 -18.96
C GLY A 152 -5.34 8.63 -18.51
N GLN A 153 -5.13 8.29 -17.24
CA GLN A 153 -3.85 7.75 -16.77
C GLN A 153 -3.68 6.28 -17.21
N PRO A 154 -2.44 5.84 -17.51
CA PRO A 154 -2.14 4.42 -17.56
C PRO A 154 -2.17 3.84 -16.14
N LEU A 155 -2.09 2.52 -16.05
CA LEU A 155 -1.92 1.80 -14.80
C LEU A 155 -0.51 1.22 -14.75
N TRP A 156 0.18 1.43 -13.63
CA TRP A 156 1.50 0.87 -13.34
C TRP A 156 1.36 -0.23 -12.28
N ALA A 157 2.02 -1.36 -12.50
CA ALA A 157 1.94 -2.51 -11.62
C ALA A 157 3.30 -3.21 -11.47
N GLY A 158 3.67 -3.52 -10.24
CA GLY A 158 4.91 -4.23 -9.90
C GLY A 158 4.77 -5.75 -9.96
N GLY A 159 5.83 -6.43 -10.39
CA GLY A 159 6.07 -7.85 -10.12
C GLY A 159 7.18 -7.98 -9.08
N LEU A 160 6.84 -8.45 -7.88
CA LEU A 160 7.75 -8.50 -6.73
C LEU A 160 8.93 -9.46 -6.98
N PHE A 161 8.66 -10.67 -7.47
CA PHE A 161 9.69 -11.71 -7.64
C PHE A 161 10.51 -11.54 -8.91
N THR A 162 9.90 -11.02 -9.97
CA THR A 162 10.60 -10.82 -11.24
C THR A 162 11.24 -9.45 -11.34
N SER A 163 10.91 -8.50 -10.46
CA SER A 163 11.34 -7.11 -10.53
C SER A 163 10.97 -6.44 -11.87
N ARG A 164 9.85 -6.85 -12.47
CA ARG A 164 9.31 -6.26 -13.70
C ARG A 164 8.28 -5.19 -13.39
N LEU A 165 8.27 -4.15 -14.24
CA LEU A 165 7.23 -3.14 -14.26
C LEU A 165 6.30 -3.40 -15.44
N PHE A 166 5.01 -3.50 -15.15
CA PHE A 166 3.96 -3.62 -16.16
C PHE A 166 3.21 -2.29 -16.28
N THR A 167 2.98 -1.84 -17.51
CA THR A 167 2.19 -0.65 -17.79
C THR A 167 1.00 -1.03 -18.66
N TRP A 168 -0.19 -0.63 -18.25
CA TRP A 168 -1.45 -1.02 -18.86
C TRP A 168 -2.25 0.18 -19.36
N ASP A 169 -2.87 0.01 -20.52
CA ASP A 169 -3.87 0.90 -21.10
C ASP A 169 -5.26 0.43 -20.68
N ILE A 170 -6.01 1.35 -20.06
CA ILE A 170 -7.38 1.12 -19.61
C ILE A 170 -8.37 2.08 -20.27
N SER A 171 -8.00 2.74 -21.38
CA SER A 171 -8.87 3.66 -22.11
C SER A 171 -10.08 3.00 -22.81
N SER A 172 -10.12 1.67 -22.84
CA SER A 172 -11.15 0.87 -23.52
C SER A 172 -11.93 -0.05 -22.55
N LEU A 173 -12.12 0.40 -21.31
CA LEU A 173 -12.80 -0.37 -20.25
C LEU A 173 -14.17 -0.94 -20.74
N PRO A 174 -14.53 -2.15 -20.27
CA PRO A 174 -13.84 -2.98 -19.29
C PRO A 174 -12.61 -3.72 -19.85
N ALA A 175 -12.29 -3.59 -21.14
CA ALA A 175 -11.11 -4.23 -21.72
C ALA A 175 -9.82 -3.45 -21.39
N VAL A 176 -8.83 -4.15 -20.87
CA VAL A 176 -7.50 -3.61 -20.57
C VAL A 176 -6.44 -4.25 -21.46
N LYS A 177 -5.36 -3.51 -21.76
CA LYS A 177 -4.28 -3.95 -22.66
C LYS A 177 -2.92 -3.63 -22.07
N LEU A 178 -1.97 -4.55 -22.18
CA LEU A 178 -0.59 -4.28 -21.80
C LEU A 178 0.04 -3.31 -22.83
N ILE A 179 0.61 -2.21 -22.34
CA ILE A 179 1.39 -1.25 -23.14
C ILE A 179 2.84 -1.74 -23.22
N SER A 180 3.43 -2.07 -22.07
CA SER A 180 4.84 -2.44 -21.97
C SER A 180 5.15 -3.25 -20.72
N THR A 181 6.19 -4.07 -20.82
CA THR A 181 6.91 -4.66 -19.69
C THR A 181 8.31 -4.07 -19.68
N GLN A 182 8.75 -3.47 -18.56
CA GLN A 182 10.16 -3.18 -18.35
C GLN A 182 10.81 -4.34 -17.62
N GLU A 183 11.87 -4.86 -18.23
CA GLU A 183 12.68 -5.92 -17.64
C GLU A 183 13.57 -5.38 -16.50
N PRO A 184 14.04 -6.22 -15.57
CA PRO A 184 14.82 -5.77 -14.41
C PRO A 184 16.11 -5.01 -14.77
N PHE A 185 16.67 -5.25 -15.96
CA PHE A 185 17.84 -4.53 -16.45
C PHE A 185 17.54 -3.10 -16.91
N ALA A 186 16.26 -2.69 -16.98
CA ALA A 186 15.86 -1.32 -17.25
C ALA A 186 16.12 -0.40 -16.04
N THR A 187 16.22 -0.97 -14.84
CA THR A 187 16.58 -0.30 -13.59
C THR A 187 17.82 -0.96 -12.98
N PRO A 188 19.02 -0.80 -13.56
CA PRO A 188 20.23 -1.43 -13.05
C PRO A 188 20.63 -0.98 -11.62
N GLY A 189 20.07 0.12 -11.11
CA GLY A 189 20.31 0.67 -9.78
C GLY A 189 19.52 -0.01 -8.66
N GLY A 190 18.37 -0.59 -8.98
CA GLY A 190 17.44 -1.17 -8.00
C GLY A 190 16.78 -2.47 -8.46
N SER A 191 16.02 -3.06 -7.56
CA SER A 191 15.22 -4.26 -7.80
C SER A 191 13.99 -4.30 -6.90
N ILE A 192 13.00 -5.10 -7.30
CA ILE A 192 11.76 -5.40 -6.58
C ILE A 192 10.85 -4.18 -6.50
N TRP A 193 9.95 -4.08 -7.49
CA TRP A 193 8.93 -3.04 -7.54
C TRP A 193 7.92 -3.24 -6.43
N ASP A 194 7.62 -2.13 -5.75
CA ASP A 194 6.62 -2.09 -4.71
C ASP A 194 5.49 -1.13 -5.09
N ALA A 195 5.45 0.09 -4.54
CA ALA A 195 4.36 1.04 -4.71
C ALA A 195 4.61 2.15 -5.74
N PHE A 196 3.54 2.86 -6.14
CA PHE A 196 3.56 3.93 -7.13
C PHE A 196 2.69 5.12 -6.72
N ASP A 197 3.12 6.36 -7.02
CA ASP A 197 2.24 7.53 -6.98
C ASP A 197 2.32 8.33 -8.29
N VAL A 198 1.16 8.80 -8.74
CA VAL A 198 0.99 9.40 -10.06
C VAL A 198 1.09 10.92 -9.97
N LEU A 199 1.89 11.50 -10.85
CA LEU A 199 2.11 12.92 -10.96
C LEU A 199 1.09 13.58 -11.89
N PRO A 200 0.79 14.88 -11.73
CA PRO A 200 -0.20 15.59 -12.55
C PRO A 200 0.19 15.69 -14.03
N ASP A 201 1.46 15.52 -14.36
CA ASP A 201 1.95 15.49 -15.75
C ASP A 201 1.73 14.14 -16.45
N GLY A 202 1.10 13.18 -15.77
CA GLY A 202 0.82 11.84 -16.28
C GLY A 202 2.01 10.87 -16.19
N THR A 203 3.12 11.29 -15.57
CA THR A 203 4.22 10.40 -15.14
C THR A 203 3.93 9.84 -13.75
N ALA A 204 4.79 8.94 -13.26
CA ALA A 204 4.68 8.40 -11.91
C ALA A 204 6.07 8.28 -11.27
N TYR A 205 6.11 8.29 -9.94
CA TYR A 205 7.22 7.71 -9.21
C TYR A 205 6.85 6.30 -8.75
N GLY A 206 7.83 5.41 -8.70
CA GLY A 206 7.68 4.10 -8.05
C GLY A 206 8.90 3.77 -7.20
N THR A 207 8.72 2.87 -6.24
CA THR A 207 9.78 2.38 -5.36
C THR A 207 10.32 1.04 -5.81
N LEU A 208 11.63 0.89 -5.65
CA LEU A 208 12.34 -0.38 -5.72
C LEU A 208 12.93 -0.65 -4.34
N MET A 209 12.41 -1.67 -3.64
CA MET A 209 12.80 -1.96 -2.26
C MET A 209 14.25 -2.41 -2.14
N GLY A 210 14.76 -3.08 -3.18
CA GLY A 210 16.08 -3.67 -3.24
C GLY A 210 17.03 -2.92 -4.16
N GLY A 211 18.31 -3.19 -4.01
CA GLY A 211 19.40 -2.57 -4.74
C GLY A 211 19.72 -3.28 -6.05
N PRO A 212 20.89 -3.00 -6.63
CA PRO A 212 21.25 -3.45 -7.97
C PRO A 212 21.13 -4.96 -8.16
N LEU A 213 20.91 -5.43 -9.38
CA LEU A 213 20.76 -6.85 -9.71
C LEU A 213 21.87 -7.78 -9.19
N GLN A 214 23.10 -7.28 -8.97
CA GLN A 214 24.20 -8.10 -8.41
C GLN A 214 24.04 -8.39 -6.91
N VAL A 215 23.22 -7.59 -6.22
CA VAL A 215 22.83 -7.71 -4.81
C VAL A 215 21.30 -7.61 -4.72
N TYR A 216 20.61 -8.35 -5.60
CA TYR A 216 19.15 -8.36 -5.75
C TYR A 216 18.43 -8.42 -4.39
N GLY A 217 17.48 -7.51 -4.16
CA GLY A 217 16.70 -7.44 -2.93
C GLY A 217 17.47 -6.99 -1.68
N MET A 218 18.76 -6.66 -1.76
CA MET A 218 19.52 -6.10 -0.62
C MET A 218 19.46 -4.57 -0.60
N THR A 219 19.77 -3.91 0.50
CA THR A 219 19.88 -2.42 0.52
C THR A 219 21.10 -1.91 -0.29
N PRO A 220 21.08 -0.69 -0.87
CA PRO A 220 19.98 0.27 -0.91
C PRO A 220 19.06 0.11 -2.11
N GLY A 221 17.75 0.28 -1.88
CA GLY A 221 16.78 0.49 -2.94
C GLY A 221 16.77 1.92 -3.49
N GLU A 222 15.75 2.25 -4.28
CA GLU A 222 15.66 3.52 -5.01
C GLU A 222 14.23 3.97 -5.32
N VAL A 223 14.11 5.25 -5.68
CA VAL A 223 12.92 5.82 -6.33
C VAL A 223 13.21 5.90 -7.83
N VAL A 224 12.22 5.58 -8.65
CA VAL A 224 12.32 5.61 -10.12
C VAL A 224 11.25 6.53 -10.67
N HIS A 225 11.64 7.42 -11.60
CA HIS A 225 10.70 8.23 -12.36
C HIS A 225 10.29 7.49 -13.63
N ILE A 226 8.98 7.32 -13.83
CA ILE A 226 8.38 6.46 -14.84
C ILE A 226 7.50 7.32 -15.73
N GLY A 227 7.70 7.23 -17.04
CA GLY A 227 6.86 7.94 -18.00
C GLY A 227 5.55 7.21 -18.34
N PRO A 228 4.64 7.87 -19.08
CA PRO A 228 3.28 7.37 -19.35
C PRO A 228 3.19 6.04 -20.12
N LYS A 229 4.28 5.58 -20.73
CA LYS A 229 4.35 4.28 -21.44
C LYS A 229 5.33 3.31 -20.77
N GLY A 230 5.55 3.49 -19.47
CA GLY A 230 6.45 2.67 -18.66
C GLY A 230 7.93 2.95 -18.89
N GLN A 231 8.31 3.93 -19.72
CA GLN A 231 9.73 4.22 -19.92
C GLN A 231 10.37 4.73 -18.63
N ILE A 232 11.53 4.17 -18.28
CA ILE A 232 12.33 4.65 -17.15
C ILE A 232 12.97 5.98 -17.52
N MET A 233 12.59 7.04 -16.80
CA MET A 233 13.06 8.43 -17.02
C MET A 233 14.27 8.76 -16.15
N GLY A 234 14.36 8.18 -14.95
CA GLY A 234 15.52 8.31 -14.07
C GLY A 234 15.44 7.37 -12.86
N GLU A 235 16.61 7.05 -12.29
CA GLU A 235 16.79 6.22 -11.09
C GLU A 235 17.48 7.06 -10.01
N PHE A 236 16.96 7.02 -8.78
CA PHE A 236 17.38 7.88 -7.68
C PHE A 236 17.61 7.04 -6.41
N PRO A 237 18.87 6.71 -6.09
CA PRO A 237 19.19 5.87 -4.94
C PRO A 237 18.62 6.44 -3.64
N ALA A 238 17.98 5.59 -2.84
CA ALA A 238 17.39 5.98 -1.56
C ALA A 238 18.43 6.13 -0.44
N THR A 239 19.71 5.82 -0.69
CA THR A 239 20.82 6.16 0.21
C THR A 239 20.97 7.66 0.40
N ALA A 240 20.86 8.13 1.65
CA ALA A 240 21.21 9.50 1.99
C ALA A 240 22.72 9.73 1.82
N ALA A 241 23.10 10.90 1.29
CA ALA A 241 24.51 11.29 1.14
C ALA A 241 25.21 11.50 2.50
N GLU A 242 24.43 11.91 3.50
CA GLU A 242 24.82 11.99 4.90
C GLU A 242 24.44 10.65 5.52
N GLY A 243 25.44 9.83 5.85
CA GLY A 243 25.18 8.57 6.54
C GLY A 243 24.34 8.83 7.78
N LEU A 244 23.27 8.05 7.97
CA LEU A 244 22.41 8.16 9.15
C LEU A 244 23.27 8.11 10.42
N PRO A 245 22.92 8.88 11.48
CA PRO A 245 23.60 8.76 12.75
C PRO A 245 23.58 7.29 13.18
N PRO A 246 24.68 6.74 13.72
CA PRO A 246 24.78 5.31 14.01
C PRO A 246 23.74 4.82 15.01
N THR A 247 23.12 5.73 15.77
CA THR A 247 22.01 5.47 16.69
C THR A 247 20.92 6.54 16.58
N ASP A 248 19.68 6.17 16.87
CA ASP A 248 18.53 7.06 16.98
C ASP A 248 18.56 7.90 18.27
N VAL A 249 17.52 8.73 18.48
CA VAL A 249 17.37 9.59 19.67
C VAL A 249 17.26 8.81 20.99
N ASN A 250 16.99 7.52 20.93
CA ASN A 250 16.90 6.59 22.06
C ASN A 250 18.17 5.75 22.23
N GLY A 251 19.19 5.95 21.40
CA GLY A 251 20.45 5.19 21.44
C GLY A 251 20.39 3.81 20.78
N LEU A 252 19.31 3.48 20.06
CA LEU A 252 19.20 2.23 19.29
C LEU A 252 19.93 2.38 17.95
N PRO A 253 20.65 1.35 17.45
CA PRO A 253 21.32 1.48 16.16
C PRO A 253 20.32 1.80 15.04
N THR A 254 20.57 2.84 14.26
CA THR A 254 19.64 3.28 13.21
C THR A 254 19.51 2.22 12.12
N CYS A 255 20.63 1.59 11.74
CA CYS A 255 20.71 0.48 10.78
C CYS A 255 21.71 -0.58 11.30
N PRO A 256 21.30 -1.46 12.23
CA PRO A 256 22.25 -2.26 13.02
C PRO A 256 23.19 -3.17 12.20
N ASP A 257 22.70 -3.71 11.07
CA ASP A 257 23.32 -4.91 10.47
C ASP A 257 23.69 -4.81 8.97
N LEU A 258 23.22 -3.79 8.21
CA LEU A 258 23.19 -3.86 6.74
C LEU A 258 23.87 -2.70 5.98
N GLY A 259 24.50 -1.75 6.68
CA GLY A 259 25.26 -0.65 6.06
C GLY A 259 24.40 0.46 5.41
N SER A 260 23.10 0.24 5.23
CA SER A 260 22.09 1.22 4.82
C SER A 260 20.70 0.81 5.36
N CYS A 261 19.82 1.79 5.60
CA CYS A 261 18.39 1.57 5.94
C CYS A 261 17.45 1.76 4.75
N ALA A 262 18.00 2.03 3.55
CA ALA A 262 17.21 2.37 2.39
C ALA A 262 16.58 1.12 1.77
N ASN A 263 15.31 0.88 2.08
CA ASN A 263 14.45 -0.12 1.48
C ASN A 263 13.08 0.54 1.24
N PRO A 264 13.02 1.51 0.31
CA PRO A 264 11.82 2.30 0.10
C PRO A 264 10.65 1.40 -0.28
N HIS A 265 9.51 1.63 0.34
CA HIS A 265 8.29 0.83 0.22
C HIS A 265 7.14 1.73 -0.23
N GLY A 266 6.23 2.10 0.66
CA GLY A 266 5.18 3.06 0.35
C GLY A 266 5.70 4.43 -0.09
N ILE A 267 4.94 5.07 -0.98
CA ILE A 267 5.35 6.29 -1.67
C ILE A 267 4.16 7.20 -1.95
N GLN A 268 4.23 8.47 -1.54
CA GLN A 268 3.21 9.46 -1.92
C GLN A 268 3.79 10.87 -2.11
N ALA A 269 3.30 11.57 -3.13
CA ALA A 269 3.71 12.89 -3.56
C ALA A 269 2.67 13.98 -3.22
N ARG A 270 3.16 15.12 -2.77
CA ARG A 270 2.46 16.40 -2.66
C ARG A 270 3.09 17.41 -3.62
N ASN A 271 2.56 17.45 -4.84
CA ASN A 271 3.10 18.26 -5.92
C ASN A 271 2.99 19.77 -5.65
N ASP A 272 1.92 20.19 -4.96
CA ASP A 272 1.71 21.55 -4.47
C ASP A 272 2.80 21.99 -3.48
N LEU A 273 3.38 21.03 -2.74
CA LEU A 273 4.49 21.26 -1.80
C LEU A 273 5.86 20.96 -2.41
N HIS A 274 5.92 20.42 -3.63
CA HIS A 274 7.13 19.86 -4.24
C HIS A 274 7.82 18.81 -3.35
N ILE A 275 7.04 17.97 -2.67
CA ILE A 275 7.56 16.90 -1.80
C ILE A 275 7.09 15.54 -2.28
N LEU A 276 8.01 14.57 -2.21
CA LEU A 276 7.72 13.15 -2.23
C LEU A 276 8.15 12.53 -0.90
N VAL A 277 7.38 11.60 -0.37
CA VAL A 277 7.71 10.86 0.85
C VAL A 277 7.73 9.37 0.55
N THR A 278 8.74 8.67 1.09
CA THR A 278 8.81 7.20 1.05
C THR A 278 9.04 6.63 2.44
N SER A 279 8.30 5.59 2.84
CA SER A 279 8.64 4.75 4.01
C SER A 279 9.74 3.75 3.65
N ASP A 280 10.43 3.21 4.66
CA ASP A 280 11.29 2.03 4.50
C ASP A 280 10.72 0.86 5.32
N TYR A 281 10.46 -0.29 4.68
CA TYR A 281 9.86 -1.45 5.34
C TYR A 281 10.89 -2.46 5.82
N ALA A 282 11.50 -3.23 4.90
CA ALA A 282 12.43 -4.30 5.24
C ALA A 282 13.31 -4.68 4.04
N GLU A 283 14.37 -5.47 4.27
CA GLU A 283 15.22 -6.01 3.19
C GLU A 283 14.55 -7.22 2.49
N PRO A 284 14.11 -7.10 1.22
CA PRO A 284 13.44 -8.20 0.51
C PRO A 284 14.25 -9.49 0.45
N ALA A 285 15.58 -9.41 0.27
CA ALA A 285 16.44 -10.59 0.17
C ALA A 285 16.42 -11.49 1.42
N ARG A 286 15.87 -10.99 2.54
CA ARG A 286 15.74 -11.72 3.81
C ARG A 286 14.31 -12.19 4.09
N LEU A 287 13.31 -11.50 3.56
CA LEU A 287 11.89 -11.84 3.78
C LEU A 287 11.30 -12.66 2.63
N VAL A 288 11.62 -12.29 1.39
CA VAL A 288 11.00 -12.82 0.18
C VAL A 288 11.82 -13.94 -0.46
N GLU A 289 13.15 -13.85 -0.41
CA GLU A 289 14.05 -14.78 -1.11
C GLU A 289 14.57 -15.94 -0.24
N ASP A 290 14.43 -15.88 1.09
CA ASP A 290 14.94 -16.92 2.00
C ASP A 290 14.07 -17.12 3.26
N PRO A 291 12.87 -17.71 3.12
CA PRO A 291 11.93 -17.89 4.24
C PRO A 291 12.35 -18.96 5.26
N THR A 292 13.53 -19.58 5.09
CA THR A 292 13.99 -20.68 5.94
C THR A 292 14.94 -20.26 7.07
N LYS A 293 15.37 -18.99 7.07
CA LYS A 293 16.26 -18.44 8.09
C LYS A 293 15.46 -17.90 9.29
N PRO A 294 15.98 -18.02 10.52
CA PRO A 294 15.37 -17.39 11.68
C PRO A 294 15.23 -15.89 11.43
N GLU A 295 14.05 -15.35 11.71
CA GLU A 295 13.78 -13.92 11.57
C GLU A 295 14.78 -13.12 12.39
N ASN A 296 15.53 -12.25 11.71
CA ASN A 296 16.34 -11.24 12.38
C ASN A 296 15.53 -9.94 12.34
N TYR A 297 15.00 -9.50 13.48
CA TYR A 297 14.21 -8.26 13.56
C TYR A 297 14.95 -7.02 13.04
N ASN A 298 16.28 -7.05 12.92
CA ASN A 298 17.08 -5.99 12.30
C ASN A 298 16.88 -5.88 10.76
N VAL A 299 16.10 -6.77 10.13
CA VAL A 299 15.71 -6.63 8.72
C VAL A 299 14.68 -5.54 8.50
N PHE A 300 13.83 -5.28 9.50
CA PHE A 300 12.83 -4.22 9.46
C PHE A 300 13.47 -2.85 9.67
N ARG A 301 12.89 -1.84 9.02
CA ARG A 301 13.36 -0.47 8.97
C ARG A 301 12.42 0.44 9.73
N ARG A 302 12.95 1.57 10.17
CA ARG A 302 12.27 2.51 11.06
C ARG A 302 12.23 3.92 10.46
N THR A 303 12.46 4.03 9.16
CA THR A 303 12.77 5.31 8.54
C THR A 303 11.73 5.73 7.52
N VAL A 304 11.54 7.05 7.44
CA VAL A 304 10.80 7.73 6.37
C VAL A 304 11.73 8.73 5.72
N ARG A 305 11.66 8.88 4.40
CA ARG A 305 12.52 9.77 3.61
C ARG A 305 11.66 10.84 2.96
N VAL A 306 12.13 12.07 3.02
CA VAL A 306 11.53 13.22 2.35
C VAL A 306 12.42 13.62 1.19
N TRP A 307 11.80 13.81 0.03
CA TRP A 307 12.44 14.15 -1.22
C TRP A 307 11.90 15.49 -1.72
N ASP A 308 12.79 16.39 -2.13
CA ASP A 308 12.45 17.57 -2.93
C ASP A 308 12.25 17.13 -4.39
N ILE A 309 11.06 17.43 -4.92
CA ILE A 309 10.65 17.15 -6.30
C ILE A 309 10.32 18.43 -7.09
N SER A 310 10.88 19.57 -6.70
CA SER A 310 10.76 20.83 -7.44
C SER A 310 11.29 20.72 -8.87
N ASP A 311 12.28 19.86 -9.09
CA ASP A 311 12.60 19.26 -10.38
C ASP A 311 12.14 17.81 -10.38
N THR A 312 10.98 17.55 -10.99
CA THR A 312 10.37 16.21 -11.03
C THR A 312 11.25 15.17 -11.74
N ASN A 313 12.19 15.58 -12.58
CA ASN A 313 13.11 14.65 -13.22
C ASN A 313 14.37 14.36 -12.38
N HIS A 314 14.54 15.04 -11.24
CA HIS A 314 15.73 14.89 -10.39
C HIS A 314 15.37 15.01 -8.90
N PRO A 315 14.52 14.12 -8.35
CA PRO A 315 14.18 14.10 -6.94
C PRO A 315 15.43 13.95 -6.06
N LYS A 316 15.45 14.65 -4.92
CA LYS A 316 16.60 14.63 -4.00
C LYS A 316 16.14 14.44 -2.57
N ILE A 317 16.76 13.52 -1.85
CA ILE A 317 16.54 13.37 -0.41
C ILE A 317 16.97 14.65 0.30
N THR A 318 16.05 15.25 1.04
CA THR A 318 16.29 16.42 1.90
C THR A 318 16.29 16.03 3.37
N LYS A 319 15.61 14.95 3.74
CA LYS A 319 15.47 14.50 5.13
C LYS A 319 15.30 12.99 5.19
N VAL A 320 15.86 12.38 6.23
CA VAL A 320 15.52 11.02 6.64
C VAL A 320 15.22 11.04 8.13
N ASP A 321 13.99 10.70 8.46
CA ASP A 321 13.51 10.63 9.84
C ASP A 321 13.50 9.19 10.33
N VAL A 322 13.82 9.00 11.61
CA VAL A 322 13.68 7.72 12.31
C VAL A 322 12.44 7.81 13.19
N MET A 323 11.51 6.87 13.05
CA MET A 323 10.30 6.82 13.85
C MET A 323 10.64 6.57 15.33
N PRO A 324 10.00 7.29 16.27
CA PRO A 324 10.24 7.12 17.69
C PRO A 324 9.69 5.78 18.18
N LYS A 325 10.36 5.16 19.16
CA LYS A 325 9.78 4.00 19.86
C LYS A 325 8.55 4.43 20.66
N GLY A 326 7.49 3.64 20.60
CA GLY A 326 6.29 3.81 21.41
C GLY A 326 6.44 3.26 22.84
N PRO A 327 5.34 3.28 23.62
CA PRO A 327 5.34 2.95 25.03
C PRO A 327 5.16 1.46 25.35
N ARG A 328 4.87 0.60 24.38
CA ARG A 328 4.77 -0.85 24.57
C ARG A 328 6.14 -1.44 24.87
N ASP A 329 6.09 -2.52 25.65
CA ASP A 329 7.25 -3.35 25.98
C ASP A 329 6.95 -4.76 25.53
N ASP A 330 6.99 -4.96 24.22
CA ASP A 330 6.59 -6.20 23.59
C ASP A 330 7.58 -7.34 23.90
N ALA A 331 7.04 -8.53 24.17
CA ALA A 331 7.77 -9.77 24.43
C ALA A 331 8.62 -10.18 23.22
N ASN A 332 8.10 -9.97 22.01
CA ASN A 332 8.84 -10.09 20.77
C ASN A 332 9.44 -8.73 20.37
N PRO A 333 10.78 -8.57 20.33
CA PRO A 333 11.41 -7.33 19.90
C PRO A 333 11.07 -6.88 18.48
N SER A 334 10.60 -7.78 17.61
CA SER A 334 10.10 -7.44 16.27
C SER A 334 8.79 -6.63 16.30
N HIS A 335 8.07 -6.62 17.42
CA HIS A 335 6.76 -6.00 17.55
C HIS A 335 6.81 -4.52 17.95
N GLN A 336 8.01 -3.95 18.09
CA GLN A 336 8.14 -2.55 18.48
C GLN A 336 7.45 -1.63 17.47
N GLU A 337 6.78 -0.60 17.98
CA GLU A 337 5.87 0.27 17.23
C GLU A 337 6.54 0.94 16.03
N ASN A 338 7.84 1.21 16.12
CA ASN A 338 8.61 1.86 15.07
C ASN A 338 9.33 0.89 14.12
N LEU A 339 8.97 -0.40 14.09
CA LEU A 339 9.55 -1.38 13.17
C LEU A 339 8.66 -1.67 11.97
N GLY A 340 9.28 -1.64 10.79
CA GLY A 340 8.68 -2.03 9.52
C GLY A 340 7.73 -0.96 9.00
N MET A 341 8.24 0.21 8.62
CA MET A 341 7.39 1.26 8.04
C MET A 341 6.87 0.83 6.68
N MET A 342 5.61 0.43 6.62
CA MET A 342 5.05 -0.22 5.44
C MET A 342 4.65 0.83 4.41
N GLU A 343 3.68 1.68 4.74
CA GLU A 343 3.16 2.70 3.83
C GLU A 343 3.27 4.12 4.41
N VAL A 344 2.86 5.08 3.58
CA VAL A 344 2.70 6.48 3.94
C VAL A 344 1.37 7.00 3.40
N GLY A 345 0.75 7.92 4.14
CA GLY A 345 -0.50 8.56 3.77
C GLY A 345 -0.35 10.09 3.74
N LYS A 346 -0.54 10.72 2.59
CA LYS A 346 -0.53 12.17 2.44
C LYS A 346 -1.86 12.76 2.88
N THR A 347 -1.81 13.88 3.60
CA THR A 347 -2.99 14.77 3.61
C THR A 347 -3.17 15.39 2.23
N TRP A 348 -4.40 15.69 1.85
CA TRP A 348 -4.74 16.32 0.58
C TRP A 348 -4.62 17.84 0.67
N ASP A 349 -4.48 18.51 -0.47
CA ASP A 349 -4.40 19.97 -0.59
C ASP A 349 -5.76 20.69 -0.45
N TYR A 350 -6.81 19.96 -0.05
CA TYR A 350 -8.11 20.52 0.28
C TYR A 350 -8.12 21.21 1.65
N PRO A 351 -8.76 22.38 1.77
CA PRO A 351 -8.82 23.11 3.03
C PRO A 351 -9.69 22.38 4.06
N LEU A 352 -9.23 22.35 5.29
CA LEU A 352 -9.98 21.93 6.47
C LEU A 352 -11.14 22.91 6.77
N PRO A 353 -12.07 22.57 7.68
CA PRO A 353 -13.18 23.47 8.07
C PRO A 353 -12.72 24.84 8.60
N ASN A 354 -11.50 24.91 9.16
CA ASN A 354 -10.87 26.14 9.61
C ASN A 354 -10.18 26.96 8.49
N GLY A 355 -10.29 26.52 7.23
CA GLY A 355 -9.73 27.15 6.04
C GLY A 355 -8.25 26.88 5.77
N LYS A 356 -7.56 26.14 6.65
CA LYS A 356 -6.14 25.79 6.45
C LYS A 356 -6.00 24.55 5.58
N VAL A 357 -5.05 24.58 4.66
CA VAL A 357 -4.63 23.39 3.91
C VAL A 357 -3.59 22.63 4.74
N PRO A 358 -3.83 21.34 5.06
CA PRO A 358 -2.89 20.56 5.83
C PRO A 358 -1.66 20.19 4.97
N LYS A 359 -0.51 20.07 5.63
CA LYS A 359 0.76 19.65 5.03
C LYS A 359 1.32 18.40 5.69
N GLY A 360 0.48 17.72 6.46
CA GLY A 360 0.90 16.58 7.26
C GLY A 360 1.01 15.31 6.44
N PHE A 361 1.77 14.36 6.98
CA PHE A 361 1.87 13.01 6.46
C PHE A 361 1.72 12.01 7.61
N PHE A 362 1.16 10.86 7.28
CA PHE A 362 1.09 9.68 8.12
C PHE A 362 2.04 8.60 7.61
N SER A 363 2.45 7.71 8.49
CA SER A 363 3.16 6.47 8.16
C SER A 363 2.80 5.42 9.20
N GLU A 364 2.67 4.17 8.81
CA GLU A 364 2.40 3.07 9.72
C GLU A 364 3.53 2.04 9.78
N SER A 365 3.56 1.30 10.87
CA SER A 365 4.32 0.07 11.00
C SER A 365 3.48 -1.19 10.75
N MET A 366 4.01 -2.13 9.97
CA MET A 366 3.38 -3.45 9.80
C MET A 366 3.56 -4.32 11.04
N CYS A 367 4.80 -4.50 11.47
CA CYS A 367 5.09 -5.32 12.64
C CYS A 367 4.92 -4.54 13.95
N GLY A 368 4.84 -3.21 13.88
CA GLY A 368 4.63 -2.35 15.03
C GLY A 368 3.17 -1.98 15.31
N GLY A 369 2.25 -2.10 14.35
CA GLY A 369 0.82 -1.76 14.54
C GLY A 369 0.56 -0.38 15.11
N ALA A 370 1.33 0.60 14.65
CA ALA A 370 1.27 1.98 15.09
C ALA A 370 1.22 2.94 13.90
N ILE A 371 0.50 4.04 14.05
CA ILE A 371 0.38 5.12 13.07
C ILE A 371 1.09 6.35 13.63
N PHE A 372 2.04 6.84 12.85
CA PHE A 372 2.83 8.04 13.11
C PHE A 372 2.32 9.21 12.29
N TYR A 373 2.49 10.43 12.80
CA TYR A 373 2.11 11.66 12.13
C TYR A 373 3.16 12.76 12.30
N THR A 374 3.28 13.59 11.27
CA THR A 374 3.95 14.90 11.32
C THR A 374 3.03 15.97 10.73
N PRO A 375 2.86 17.15 11.38
CA PRO A 375 1.88 18.16 10.96
C PRO A 375 2.29 18.97 9.72
N ASP A 376 3.59 19.17 9.52
CA ASP A 376 4.15 19.88 8.37
C ASP A 376 5.41 19.16 7.90
N ILE A 377 5.29 18.44 6.78
CA ILE A 377 6.40 17.72 6.16
C ILE A 377 7.46 18.64 5.52
N THR A 378 7.09 19.91 5.24
CA THR A 378 7.96 20.92 4.63
C THR A 378 8.91 21.57 5.64
N ALA A 379 8.63 21.39 6.93
CA ALA A 379 9.42 22.00 7.99
C ALA A 379 10.86 21.46 7.99
N THR A 380 11.82 22.37 7.88
CA THR A 380 13.26 22.06 7.89
C THR A 380 13.82 21.88 9.30
N ALA A 381 13.10 22.35 10.32
CA ALA A 381 13.37 21.98 11.71
C ALA A 381 12.97 20.50 11.91
N SER A 382 13.56 19.81 12.88
CA SER A 382 13.16 18.45 13.23
C SER A 382 11.74 18.46 13.81
N ASN A 383 10.71 18.53 12.96
CA ASN A 383 9.36 18.10 13.31
C ASN A 383 9.48 16.58 13.49
N PRO A 384 9.47 16.08 14.74
CA PRO A 384 9.55 14.66 14.96
C PRO A 384 8.26 14.06 14.43
N TRP A 385 8.37 12.84 13.93
CA TRP A 385 7.21 11.99 13.83
C TRP A 385 6.78 11.60 15.24
N HIS A 386 5.48 11.54 15.49
CA HIS A 386 4.91 11.09 16.75
C HIS A 386 3.94 9.97 16.49
N GLU A 387 3.97 8.94 17.33
CA GLU A 387 2.89 7.97 17.38
C GLU A 387 1.62 8.69 17.84
N VAL A 388 0.59 8.65 16.99
CA VAL A 388 -0.71 9.29 17.26
C VAL A 388 -1.82 8.28 17.45
N PHE A 389 -1.61 7.02 17.03
CA PHE A 389 -2.59 5.96 17.18
C PHE A 389 -1.90 4.60 17.19
N ASP A 390 -2.36 3.70 18.05
CA ASP A 390 -1.95 2.29 18.09
C ASP A 390 -3.16 1.42 17.74
N SER A 391 -2.97 0.43 16.86
CA SER A 391 -4.04 -0.48 16.42
C SER A 391 -4.71 -1.23 17.57
N THR A 392 -4.04 -1.36 18.72
CA THR A 392 -4.61 -1.86 19.97
C THR A 392 -5.90 -1.11 20.32
N ALA A 393 -5.96 0.21 20.14
CA ALA A 393 -7.17 1.00 20.39
C ALA A 393 -8.35 0.59 19.49
N ALA A 394 -8.09 0.18 18.24
CA ALA A 394 -9.11 -0.35 17.34
C ALA A 394 -9.60 -1.72 17.80
N VAL A 395 -8.68 -2.61 18.21
CA VAL A 395 -9.02 -3.95 18.74
C VAL A 395 -9.96 -3.85 19.96
N PHE A 396 -9.70 -2.91 20.86
CA PHE A 396 -10.51 -2.70 22.06
C PHE A 396 -11.67 -1.72 21.88
N SER A 397 -11.90 -1.21 20.68
CA SER A 397 -13.00 -0.28 20.41
C SER A 397 -14.36 -0.95 20.65
N PRO A 398 -15.26 -0.35 21.45
CA PRO A 398 -16.58 -0.91 21.71
C PRO A 398 -17.48 -0.98 20.47
N LYS A 399 -17.10 -0.39 19.33
CA LYS A 399 -17.89 -0.43 18.10
C LYS A 399 -18.11 -1.86 17.59
N ASP A 400 -17.12 -2.75 17.74
CA ASP A 400 -17.18 -4.11 17.17
C ASP A 400 -16.60 -5.21 18.07
N GLN A 401 -16.43 -4.97 19.39
CA GLN A 401 -15.94 -5.99 20.35
C GLN A 401 -16.70 -7.33 20.27
N SER A 402 -18.01 -7.31 20.00
CA SER A 402 -18.80 -8.54 19.84
C SER A 402 -18.51 -9.28 18.53
N ALA A 403 -18.11 -8.56 17.48
CA ALA A 403 -17.85 -9.16 16.17
C ALA A 403 -16.49 -9.88 16.11
N PHE A 404 -15.55 -9.50 16.99
CA PHE A 404 -14.29 -10.21 17.20
C PHE A 404 -14.40 -11.43 18.11
N SER A 405 -15.61 -11.75 18.63
CA SER A 405 -15.80 -12.91 19.51
C SER A 405 -15.46 -14.21 18.77
N GLY A 406 -14.40 -14.88 19.18
CA GLY A 406 -13.87 -16.09 18.53
C GLY A 406 -12.72 -15.87 17.54
N GLN A 407 -12.42 -14.63 17.16
CA GLN A 407 -11.20 -14.26 16.43
C GLN A 407 -10.04 -13.89 17.38
N VAL A 408 -10.37 -13.52 18.62
CA VAL A 408 -9.41 -13.37 19.72
C VAL A 408 -9.68 -14.51 20.72
N PRO A 409 -8.94 -15.63 20.69
CA PRO A 409 -9.05 -16.67 21.69
C PRO A 409 -8.77 -16.09 23.07
N ASN A 410 -9.70 -16.37 23.99
CA ASN A 410 -9.68 -15.98 25.40
C ASN A 410 -8.26 -15.80 25.93
N GLY A 411 -7.95 -14.56 26.28
CA GLY A 411 -6.83 -14.25 27.15
C GLY A 411 -6.80 -15.25 28.29
N GLY A 412 -5.77 -16.10 28.31
CA GLY A 412 -5.53 -16.97 29.44
C GLY A 412 -5.41 -16.12 30.71
N PRO A 413 -5.52 -16.70 31.92
CA PRO A 413 -5.43 -15.95 33.17
C PRO A 413 -4.10 -15.17 33.37
N ASN A 414 -3.15 -15.29 32.43
CA ASN A 414 -1.90 -14.53 32.36
C ASN A 414 -1.74 -13.65 31.09
N SER A 415 -2.78 -13.46 30.26
CA SER A 415 -2.68 -12.58 29.09
C SER A 415 -2.60 -11.12 29.56
N GLN A 416 -1.39 -10.60 29.66
CA GLN A 416 -1.23 -9.16 29.59
C GLN A 416 -1.69 -8.76 28.20
N ILE A 417 -2.78 -8.01 28.12
CA ILE A 417 -3.26 -7.39 26.90
C ILE A 417 -2.30 -6.23 26.58
N THR A 418 -1.04 -6.54 26.31
CA THR A 418 0.02 -5.54 26.16
C THR A 418 0.47 -5.37 24.72
N GLU A 419 0.05 -6.25 23.79
CA GLU A 419 0.60 -6.31 22.42
C GLU A 419 -0.46 -6.60 21.35
N ALA A 420 -1.72 -6.20 21.54
CA ALA A 420 -2.75 -6.49 20.53
C ALA A 420 -2.48 -5.81 19.17
N GLY A 421 -1.69 -4.75 19.13
CA GLY A 421 -1.14 -4.14 17.91
C GLY A 421 0.23 -4.68 17.50
N GLY A 422 0.91 -5.47 18.34
CA GLY A 422 2.21 -6.03 18.03
C GLY A 422 2.13 -7.06 16.92
N CYS A 423 2.79 -6.78 15.80
CA CYS A 423 2.73 -7.53 14.56
C CYS A 423 1.29 -7.84 14.12
N ASP A 424 0.47 -6.80 14.11
CA ASP A 424 -0.90 -6.84 13.61
C ASP A 424 -0.98 -7.03 12.09
N GLY A 425 0.12 -6.79 11.36
CA GLY A 425 0.14 -6.87 9.91
C GLY A 425 -0.51 -5.65 9.27
N GLY A 426 -0.26 -4.45 9.82
CA GLY A 426 -0.60 -3.18 9.22
C GLY A 426 0.01 -3.03 7.82
N THR A 427 -0.84 -2.92 6.80
CA THR A 427 -0.39 -3.21 5.43
C THR A 427 -0.81 -2.19 4.38
N TRP A 428 -1.74 -1.32 4.72
CA TRP A 428 -2.15 -0.21 3.87
C TRP A 428 -2.69 0.93 4.72
N ILE A 429 -2.17 2.15 4.52
CA ILE A 429 -2.72 3.39 5.07
C ILE A 429 -3.10 4.33 3.93
N ASN A 430 -4.22 5.03 4.08
CA ASN A 430 -4.52 6.14 3.18
C ASN A 430 -5.44 7.16 3.85
N VAL A 431 -5.26 8.44 3.53
CA VAL A 431 -6.09 9.54 4.04
C VAL A 431 -7.23 9.77 3.05
N SER A 432 -8.46 9.89 3.54
CA SER A 432 -9.59 10.23 2.67
C SER A 432 -9.39 11.58 1.98
N PRO A 433 -9.89 11.76 0.74
CA PRO A 433 -9.79 13.03 0.02
C PRO A 433 -10.28 14.25 0.83
N ASP A 434 -11.30 14.09 1.66
CA ASP A 434 -11.80 15.16 2.53
C ASP A 434 -10.94 15.45 3.78
N ASN A 435 -9.78 14.81 3.93
CA ASN A 435 -8.87 14.95 5.07
C ASN A 435 -9.50 14.62 6.45
N ARG A 436 -10.58 13.83 6.50
CA ARG A 436 -11.28 13.56 7.76
C ARG A 436 -10.96 12.20 8.36
N PHE A 437 -10.67 11.21 7.53
CA PHE A 437 -10.43 9.85 7.98
C PHE A 437 -9.10 9.32 7.47
N VAL A 438 -8.43 8.55 8.31
CA VAL A 438 -7.32 7.68 7.91
C VAL A 438 -7.82 6.25 7.94
N PHE A 439 -7.68 5.55 6.83
CA PHE A 439 -8.05 4.14 6.70
C PHE A 439 -6.83 3.27 6.86
N HIS A 440 -7.02 2.11 7.49
CA HIS A 440 -5.95 1.16 7.72
C HIS A 440 -6.42 -0.29 7.58
N ALA A 441 -5.62 -1.12 6.91
CA ALA A 441 -5.86 -2.55 6.75
C ALA A 441 -4.94 -3.38 7.66
N ILE A 442 -5.54 -4.33 8.38
CA ILE A 442 -4.88 -5.22 9.33
C ILE A 442 -5.05 -6.66 8.88
N THR A 443 -3.95 -7.28 8.45
CA THR A 443 -3.88 -8.70 8.06
C THR A 443 -4.23 -9.61 9.24
N GLY A 444 -3.90 -9.19 10.46
CA GLY A 444 -4.11 -9.89 11.72
C GLY A 444 -3.13 -11.03 11.93
N ARG A 445 -3.20 -11.62 13.12
CA ARG A 445 -2.27 -12.67 13.56
C ARG A 445 -2.95 -13.62 14.54
N TYR A 446 -2.64 -14.90 14.46
CA TYR A 446 -3.22 -15.90 15.36
C TYR A 446 -2.66 -15.80 16.77
N THR A 447 -3.43 -16.25 17.76
CA THR A 447 -2.89 -16.50 19.10
C THR A 447 -1.86 -17.60 19.08
N ASN A 448 -0.83 -17.45 19.90
CA ASN A 448 0.30 -18.37 19.98
C ASN A 448 1.03 -18.57 18.64
N GLN A 449 0.92 -17.62 17.70
CA GLN A 449 1.61 -17.72 16.43
C GLN A 449 3.12 -17.54 16.65
N ASP A 450 3.50 -16.57 17.48
CA ASP A 450 4.90 -16.25 17.73
C ASP A 450 5.45 -16.98 18.96
N ASP A 451 4.71 -16.95 20.08
CA ASP A 451 5.05 -17.68 21.31
C ASP A 451 3.83 -17.94 22.22
N PHE A 452 3.99 -18.59 23.37
CA PHE A 452 2.87 -18.89 24.27
C PHE A 452 2.22 -17.69 24.98
N ALA A 453 2.85 -16.50 24.95
CA ALA A 453 2.31 -15.28 25.53
C ALA A 453 1.51 -14.45 24.52
N ASP A 454 1.61 -14.81 23.24
CA ASP A 454 1.00 -14.12 22.14
C ASP A 454 -0.54 -14.19 22.15
N SER A 455 -1.18 -13.01 22.32
CA SER A 455 -2.64 -12.83 22.35
C SER A 455 -3.33 -12.79 20.99
N GLY A 456 -2.58 -12.76 19.89
CA GLY A 456 -3.12 -12.56 18.54
C GLY A 456 -3.69 -11.16 18.32
N THR A 457 -4.04 -10.90 17.05
CA THR A 457 -4.66 -9.65 16.59
C THR A 457 -5.77 -9.97 15.60
N PRO A 458 -7.01 -9.47 15.80
CA PRO A 458 -8.08 -9.71 14.84
C PRO A 458 -7.79 -9.05 13.50
N LYS A 459 -8.38 -9.61 12.44
CA LYS A 459 -8.28 -9.10 11.08
C LYS A 459 -9.36 -8.06 10.85
N MET A 460 -9.00 -6.91 10.29
CA MET A 460 -9.95 -5.81 10.15
C MET A 460 -9.50 -4.79 9.11
N VAL A 461 -10.47 -4.03 8.62
CA VAL A 461 -10.21 -2.70 8.05
C VAL A 461 -10.86 -1.70 8.98
N TYR A 462 -10.12 -0.67 9.39
CA TYR A 462 -10.67 0.38 10.25
C TYR A 462 -10.41 1.77 9.68
N ALA A 463 -11.21 2.72 10.15
CA ALA A 463 -11.04 4.15 9.89
C ALA A 463 -10.93 4.88 11.23
N VAL A 464 -10.01 5.86 11.31
CA VAL A 464 -9.89 6.79 12.44
C VAL A 464 -10.20 8.20 11.98
N ASP A 465 -10.97 8.95 12.78
CA ASP A 465 -11.21 10.38 12.57
C ASP A 465 -9.98 11.16 13.01
N VAL A 466 -9.38 11.88 12.06
CA VAL A 466 -8.16 12.70 12.26
C VAL A 466 -8.43 14.19 12.22
N THR A 467 -9.68 14.62 12.08
CA THR A 467 -10.04 16.02 11.85
C THR A 467 -9.45 16.95 12.93
N ARG A 468 -9.55 16.55 14.20
CA ARG A 468 -9.02 17.33 15.33
C ARG A 468 -7.49 17.45 15.32
N LEU A 469 -6.81 16.37 14.94
CA LEU A 469 -5.36 16.33 14.82
C LEU A 469 -4.90 17.31 13.73
N LEU A 470 -5.55 17.26 12.56
CA LEU A 470 -5.21 18.12 11.44
C LEU A 470 -5.55 19.60 11.71
N GLU A 471 -6.68 19.88 12.35
CA GLU A 471 -7.10 21.25 12.70
C GLU A 471 -6.16 21.91 13.70
N ALA A 472 -5.57 21.13 14.61
CA ALA A 472 -4.58 21.61 15.56
C ALA A 472 -3.28 22.09 14.88
N GLY A 473 -2.94 21.52 13.71
CA GLY A 473 -1.73 21.85 12.96
C GLY A 473 -0.47 21.71 13.80
N ASP A 474 0.43 22.69 13.78
CA ASP A 474 1.65 22.70 14.59
C ASP A 474 1.40 22.73 16.12
N GLY A 475 0.18 23.07 16.56
CA GLY A 475 -0.21 23.18 17.97
C GLY A 475 -0.82 21.90 18.54
N TYR A 476 -0.74 20.78 17.84
CA TYR A 476 -1.26 19.50 18.29
C TYR A 476 -0.56 19.02 19.58
N ASN A 477 -1.30 18.31 20.43
CA ASN A 477 -0.84 17.73 21.69
C ASN A 477 -0.85 16.20 21.67
N CYS A 478 -1.45 15.59 20.64
CA CYS A 478 -1.56 14.14 20.56
C CYS A 478 -0.18 13.46 20.60
N ASN A 479 -0.01 12.56 21.55
CA ASN A 479 1.19 11.73 21.67
C ASN A 479 0.89 10.43 22.43
N VAL A 480 0.98 9.30 21.73
CA VAL A 480 0.88 7.96 22.34
C VAL A 480 2.25 7.60 22.93
N ASN A 481 2.48 8.03 24.17
CA ASN A 481 3.77 7.86 24.87
C ASN A 481 3.65 7.12 26.20
N ASN A 482 2.48 6.55 26.48
CA ASN A 482 2.23 5.77 27.68
C ASN A 482 1.21 4.67 27.38
N ILE A 483 1.26 3.59 28.16
CA ILE A 483 0.42 2.40 27.94
C ILE A 483 -1.09 2.66 27.98
N ARG A 484 -1.54 3.74 28.64
CA ARG A 484 -2.96 4.10 28.63
C ARG A 484 -3.38 4.66 27.27
N ALA A 485 -2.52 5.46 26.64
CA ALA A 485 -2.78 6.04 25.33
C ALA A 485 -2.82 5.00 24.21
N VAL A 486 -2.11 3.87 24.36
CA VAL A 486 -2.17 2.70 23.45
C VAL A 486 -3.59 2.13 23.34
N MET A 487 -4.29 2.06 24.46
CA MET A 487 -5.65 1.51 24.55
C MET A 487 -6.73 2.55 24.28
N ASP A 488 -6.47 3.79 24.69
CA ASP A 488 -7.40 4.91 24.62
C ASP A 488 -6.61 6.15 24.17
N PRO A 489 -6.56 6.44 22.86
CA PRO A 489 -5.80 7.56 22.32
C PRO A 489 -6.14 8.91 22.95
N SER A 490 -7.34 9.08 23.51
CA SER A 490 -7.72 10.31 24.20
C SER A 490 -6.87 10.61 25.45
N ALA A 491 -6.20 9.59 26.01
CA ALA A 491 -5.21 9.74 27.08
C ALA A 491 -3.87 10.31 26.60
N GLY A 492 -3.59 10.27 25.29
CA GLY A 492 -2.43 10.90 24.65
C GLY A 492 -2.67 12.35 24.22
N GLY A 493 -3.93 12.80 24.16
CA GLY A 493 -4.32 14.16 23.76
C GLY A 493 -5.77 14.22 23.31
N ALA A 494 -6.45 15.36 23.50
CA ALA A 494 -7.86 15.53 23.11
C ALA A 494 -8.06 15.61 21.58
N ASP A 495 -6.98 15.87 20.87
CA ASP A 495 -6.81 15.93 19.43
C ASP A 495 -6.29 14.61 18.83
N CYS A 496 -6.04 13.58 19.65
CA CYS A 496 -5.67 12.28 19.11
C CYS A 496 -6.77 11.67 18.25
N PRO A 497 -6.40 10.92 17.19
CA PRO A 497 -7.34 10.18 16.37
C PRO A 497 -8.26 9.27 17.20
N THR A 498 -9.51 9.13 16.74
CA THR A 498 -10.49 8.26 17.39
C THR A 498 -11.10 7.29 16.39
N VAL A 499 -11.44 6.09 16.83
CA VAL A 499 -12.00 5.06 15.94
C VAL A 499 -13.35 5.50 15.38
N ALA A 500 -13.37 5.76 14.07
CA ALA A 500 -14.53 6.19 13.30
C ALA A 500 -15.35 5.02 12.77
N GLY A 501 -14.72 3.89 12.43
CA GLY A 501 -15.44 2.71 11.98
C GLY A 501 -14.53 1.50 11.86
N ILE A 502 -15.11 0.31 11.96
CA ILE A 502 -14.39 -0.96 11.83
C ILE A 502 -15.25 -1.90 10.95
N VAL A 503 -14.59 -2.63 10.07
CA VAL A 503 -15.13 -3.83 9.42
C VAL A 503 -14.25 -5.01 9.82
N PRO A 504 -14.75 -5.89 10.71
CA PRO A 504 -14.08 -7.15 11.03
C PRO A 504 -14.02 -8.03 9.79
N VAL A 505 -12.87 -8.66 9.55
CA VAL A 505 -12.68 -9.53 8.39
C VAL A 505 -12.68 -10.98 8.84
N ASN A 506 -13.72 -11.71 8.44
CA ASN A 506 -13.85 -13.13 8.75
C ASN A 506 -13.05 -13.98 7.75
N ASP A 507 -11.74 -14.00 7.96
CA ASP A 507 -10.81 -14.86 7.23
C ASP A 507 -10.17 -15.87 8.19
N THR A 508 -10.24 -17.16 7.87
CA THR A 508 -9.69 -18.26 8.67
C THR A 508 -8.35 -18.78 8.14
N THR A 509 -7.69 -18.07 7.21
CA THR A 509 -6.33 -18.39 6.74
C THR A 509 -5.26 -17.67 7.57
N THR A 510 -3.96 -17.82 7.28
CA THR A 510 -2.90 -17.17 8.09
C THR A 510 -2.80 -15.66 7.88
N GLY A 511 -3.37 -15.13 6.81
CA GLY A 511 -3.38 -13.71 6.45
C GLY A 511 -4.79 -13.14 6.33
N GLY A 512 -4.92 -11.95 5.77
CA GLY A 512 -6.15 -11.17 5.75
C GLY A 512 -6.02 -9.96 4.84
N PRO A 513 -6.72 -8.85 5.12
CA PRO A 513 -6.61 -7.62 4.35
C PRO A 513 -5.16 -7.16 4.27
N HIS A 514 -4.72 -6.87 3.05
CA HIS A 514 -3.37 -6.38 2.79
C HIS A 514 -3.36 -5.04 2.08
N TRP A 515 -4.10 -4.93 0.97
CA TRP A 515 -4.19 -3.71 0.18
C TRP A 515 -5.62 -3.16 0.14
N GLY A 516 -5.73 -1.84 0.00
CA GLY A 516 -7.00 -1.13 -0.13
C GLY A 516 -7.00 -0.11 -1.25
N SER A 517 -8.20 0.35 -1.61
CA SER A 517 -8.40 1.44 -2.58
C SER A 517 -9.67 2.23 -2.26
N PHE A 518 -9.65 3.52 -2.56
CA PHE A 518 -10.80 4.39 -2.43
C PHE A 518 -11.52 4.57 -3.76
N ASP A 519 -12.84 4.66 -3.68
CA ASP A 519 -13.63 5.16 -4.79
C ASP A 519 -13.55 6.70 -4.83
N ASN A 520 -12.73 7.20 -5.75
CA ASN A 520 -12.54 8.62 -5.96
C ASN A 520 -13.49 9.25 -6.99
N PHE A 521 -14.50 8.52 -7.47
CA PHE A 521 -15.48 9.00 -8.46
C PHE A 521 -16.83 9.34 -7.83
N THR A 522 -17.33 8.45 -6.96
CA THR A 522 -18.58 8.70 -6.22
C THR A 522 -18.30 9.38 -4.88
N LEU A 523 -17.70 10.57 -4.97
CA LEU A 523 -17.62 11.50 -3.84
C LEU A 523 -18.98 12.18 -3.66
N THR A 524 -19.37 12.41 -2.40
CA THR A 524 -20.67 13.01 -2.11
C THR A 524 -20.53 14.34 -1.39
N THR A 525 -21.58 15.16 -1.53
CA THR A 525 -21.71 16.38 -0.75
C THR A 525 -22.39 16.07 0.57
N VAL A 526 -21.69 16.34 1.68
CA VAL A 526 -22.25 16.23 3.04
C VAL A 526 -22.27 17.59 3.72
N THR A 527 -23.31 17.81 4.52
CA THR A 527 -23.29 18.89 5.52
C THR A 527 -22.85 18.29 6.84
N ILE A 528 -21.66 18.70 7.29
CA ILE A 528 -21.09 18.25 8.55
C ILE A 528 -21.30 19.36 9.57
N LYS A 529 -21.65 18.97 10.80
CA LYS A 529 -21.66 19.87 11.93
C LYS A 529 -20.38 19.64 12.71
N ASP A 530 -19.55 20.67 12.77
CA ASP A 530 -18.35 20.69 13.59
C ASP A 530 -18.77 20.35 15.05
N PRO A 531 -18.24 19.25 15.62
CA PRO A 531 -18.62 18.82 16.95
C PRO A 531 -18.07 19.73 18.06
N GLN A 532 -17.03 20.53 17.78
CA GLN A 532 -16.43 21.49 18.71
C GLN A 532 -17.13 22.84 18.67
N THR A 533 -17.33 23.41 17.48
CA THR A 533 -17.91 24.76 17.33
C THR A 533 -19.42 24.75 17.12
N GLY A 534 -19.98 23.62 16.70
CA GLY A 534 -21.38 23.50 16.30
C GLY A 534 -21.70 24.15 14.95
N ALA A 535 -20.73 24.72 14.25
CA ALA A 535 -20.90 25.31 12.94
C ALA A 535 -21.13 24.23 11.88
N SER A 536 -21.92 24.52 10.85
CA SER A 536 -22.11 23.61 9.72
C SER A 536 -21.20 24.04 8.57
N PHE A 537 -20.52 23.07 7.96
CA PHE A 537 -19.80 23.24 6.71
C PHE A 537 -20.23 22.19 5.69
N VAL A 538 -20.01 22.49 4.42
CA VAL A 538 -20.34 21.59 3.30
C VAL A 538 -19.04 21.06 2.74
N ASP A 539 -18.92 19.74 2.71
CA ASP A 539 -17.80 19.04 2.09
C ASP A 539 -18.29 18.34 0.83
N THR A 540 -17.55 18.45 -0.27
CA THR A 540 -17.89 17.84 -1.57
C THR A 540 -17.00 16.65 -1.93
N HIS A 541 -16.03 16.30 -1.08
CA HIS A 541 -15.02 15.26 -1.31
C HIS A 541 -15.20 14.06 -0.39
N ALA A 542 -16.36 13.93 0.25
CA ALA A 542 -16.60 12.88 1.24
C ALA A 542 -16.71 11.50 0.57
N LEU A 543 -15.89 10.57 1.06
CA LEU A 543 -15.83 9.20 0.56
C LEU A 543 -17.07 8.41 0.96
N THR A 544 -17.59 7.59 0.04
CA THR A 544 -18.75 6.72 0.31
C THR A 544 -18.46 5.22 0.16
N ARG A 545 -17.35 4.86 -0.48
CA ARG A 545 -16.95 3.48 -0.72
C ARG A 545 -15.44 3.30 -0.68
N ALA A 546 -15.01 2.13 -0.22
CA ALA A 546 -13.64 1.67 -0.35
C ALA A 546 -13.63 0.16 -0.68
N ALA A 547 -12.48 -0.36 -1.07
CA ALA A 547 -12.24 -1.76 -1.35
C ALA A 547 -11.04 -2.26 -0.55
N PHE A 548 -11.00 -3.57 -0.29
CA PHE A 548 -9.80 -4.26 0.18
C PHE A 548 -9.71 -5.67 -0.40
N ALA A 549 -8.51 -6.24 -0.44
CA ALA A 549 -8.29 -7.64 -0.80
C ALA A 549 -7.56 -8.43 0.29
N ASN A 550 -7.98 -9.68 0.44
CA ASN A 550 -7.41 -10.65 1.37
C ASN A 550 -6.33 -11.48 0.68
N TYR A 551 -5.12 -10.93 0.57
CA TYR A 551 -3.95 -11.65 0.07
C TYR A 551 -2.69 -10.90 0.47
N PHE A 552 -1.71 -11.58 1.06
CA PHE A 552 -0.39 -11.00 1.30
C PHE A 552 0.61 -11.42 0.22
N VAL A 553 1.83 -11.80 0.57
CA VAL A 553 2.90 -12.19 -0.35
C VAL A 553 3.20 -13.66 -0.18
N SER A 554 3.26 -14.41 -1.28
CA SER A 554 3.66 -15.83 -1.22
C SER A 554 5.10 -15.99 -0.72
N ARG A 555 5.47 -17.18 -0.25
CA ARG A 555 6.75 -17.49 0.44
C ARG A 555 6.91 -16.93 1.86
N THR A 556 6.07 -15.98 2.30
CA THR A 556 6.11 -15.48 3.69
C THR A 556 5.46 -16.45 4.68
N GLY A 557 4.66 -17.41 4.18
CA GLY A 557 3.85 -18.30 5.01
C GLY A 557 2.52 -17.68 5.48
N VAL A 558 2.26 -16.42 5.12
CA VAL A 558 1.03 -15.69 5.40
C VAL A 558 0.21 -15.59 4.11
N ASP A 559 -1.03 -16.09 4.13
CA ASP A 559 -1.89 -16.15 2.96
C ASP A 559 -3.36 -15.84 3.30
N GLY A 560 -4.10 -15.21 2.39
CA GLY A 560 -5.50 -14.81 2.58
C GLY A 560 -6.49 -15.77 1.95
N ASN A 561 -7.79 -15.58 2.19
CA ASN A 561 -8.83 -16.34 1.50
C ASN A 561 -9.11 -15.87 0.06
N HIS A 562 -8.30 -14.94 -0.46
CA HIS A 562 -8.35 -14.38 -1.82
C HIS A 562 -9.69 -13.74 -2.21
N LYS A 563 -10.41 -13.20 -1.22
CA LYS A 563 -11.60 -12.39 -1.47
C LYS A 563 -11.23 -10.92 -1.65
N LEU A 564 -11.91 -10.27 -2.60
CA LEU A 564 -11.93 -8.83 -2.75
C LEU A 564 -13.29 -8.31 -2.32
N CYS A 565 -13.32 -7.41 -1.34
CA CYS A 565 -14.53 -6.90 -0.74
C CYS A 565 -14.70 -5.39 -1.00
N LEU A 566 -15.96 -4.96 -1.15
CA LEU A 566 -16.33 -3.55 -1.07
C LEU A 566 -16.92 -3.23 0.30
N ILE A 567 -16.59 -2.06 0.82
CA ILE A 567 -17.15 -1.50 2.05
C ILE A 567 -17.81 -0.16 1.77
N ASN A 568 -18.97 0.03 2.38
CA ASN A 568 -19.63 1.31 2.52
C ASN A 568 -18.92 2.13 3.59
N VAL A 569 -18.71 3.41 3.28
CA VAL A 569 -18.23 4.41 4.22
C VAL A 569 -19.38 5.37 4.49
N ASN A 570 -19.74 5.56 5.77
CA ASN A 570 -20.63 6.64 6.13
C ASN A 570 -19.86 7.96 5.99
N PRO A 571 -20.22 8.83 5.04
CA PRO A 571 -19.42 10.03 4.76
C PRO A 571 -19.47 11.05 5.90
N VAL A 572 -20.37 10.93 6.87
CA VAL A 572 -20.47 11.84 8.02
C VAL A 572 -19.71 11.27 9.23
N THR A 573 -19.87 9.98 9.53
CA THR A 573 -19.33 9.39 10.78
C THR A 573 -18.05 8.59 10.58
N GLY A 574 -17.72 8.21 9.34
CA GLY A 574 -16.65 7.27 9.03
C GLY A 574 -16.98 5.82 9.41
N ASP A 575 -18.22 5.52 9.83
CA ASP A 575 -18.64 4.15 10.10
C ASP A 575 -18.52 3.29 8.83
N LEU A 576 -18.03 2.06 9.00
CA LEU A 576 -17.76 1.13 7.91
C LEU A 576 -18.75 -0.03 7.95
N SER A 577 -19.12 -0.55 6.77
CA SER A 577 -19.90 -1.79 6.68
C SER A 577 -19.68 -2.47 5.33
N TYR A 578 -19.79 -3.80 5.26
CA TYR A 578 -19.72 -4.50 3.97
C TYR A 578 -20.82 -4.02 3.00
N ASP A 579 -20.46 -3.90 1.72
CA ASP A 579 -21.44 -3.83 0.65
C ASP A 579 -22.00 -5.23 0.36
N ASN A 580 -23.09 -5.58 1.04
CA ASN A 580 -23.72 -6.90 0.89
C ASN A 580 -24.40 -7.11 -0.47
N ALA A 581 -24.52 -6.07 -1.31
CA ALA A 581 -25.02 -6.21 -2.67
C ALA A 581 -23.90 -6.52 -3.67
N PHE A 582 -22.64 -6.30 -3.30
CA PHE A 582 -21.48 -6.67 -4.11
C PHE A 582 -21.22 -8.17 -3.97
N ILE A 583 -21.91 -8.94 -4.82
CA ILE A 583 -22.03 -10.39 -4.71
C ILE A 583 -21.22 -11.06 -5.83
N ASP A 584 -20.41 -12.05 -5.48
CA ASP A 584 -19.73 -12.90 -6.45
C ASP A 584 -20.72 -13.69 -7.31
N GLU A 585 -20.55 -13.65 -8.64
CA GLU A 585 -21.48 -14.28 -9.57
C GLU A 585 -21.50 -15.83 -9.51
N LYS A 586 -20.53 -16.45 -8.85
CA LYS A 586 -20.39 -17.91 -8.71
C LYS A 586 -20.70 -18.42 -7.32
N GLU A 587 -20.24 -17.73 -6.27
CA GLU A 587 -20.53 -18.10 -4.88
C GLU A 587 -21.91 -17.61 -4.43
N GLY A 588 -22.43 -16.53 -5.00
CA GLY A 588 -23.68 -15.90 -4.54
C GLY A 588 -23.57 -15.31 -3.13
N THR A 589 -22.35 -15.02 -2.67
CA THR A 589 -22.07 -14.39 -1.36
C THR A 589 -21.36 -13.04 -1.54
N PRO A 590 -21.40 -12.15 -0.54
CA PRO A 590 -20.67 -10.88 -0.59
C PRO A 590 -19.16 -11.07 -0.82
N CYS A 591 -18.56 -10.07 -1.46
CA CYS A 591 -17.16 -10.06 -1.93
C CYS A 591 -16.93 -10.98 -3.13
N VAL A 592 -16.01 -10.60 -4.02
CA VAL A 592 -15.62 -11.39 -5.19
C VAL A 592 -14.51 -12.37 -4.81
N GLN A 593 -14.73 -13.64 -5.12
CA GLN A 593 -13.80 -14.73 -4.85
C GLN A 593 -12.78 -14.87 -5.99
N PHE A 594 -11.48 -14.94 -5.68
CA PHE A 594 -10.44 -15.26 -6.68
C PHE A 594 -10.00 -16.74 -6.64
N ASN A 595 -10.38 -17.50 -5.61
CA ASN A 595 -10.26 -18.97 -5.58
C ASN A 595 -11.31 -19.65 -6.48
N ARG A 596 -11.24 -19.40 -7.79
CA ARG A 596 -12.22 -19.89 -8.79
C ARG A 596 -11.68 -21.09 -9.59
N HIS A 597 -12.50 -22.10 -9.82
CA HIS A 597 -12.13 -23.18 -10.76
C HIS A 597 -12.09 -22.70 -12.21
N SER A 598 -13.02 -21.82 -12.60
CA SER A 598 -13.15 -21.31 -13.97
C SER A 598 -13.40 -19.81 -13.98
N TRP A 599 -12.67 -19.10 -14.83
CA TRP A 599 -12.83 -17.67 -15.04
C TRP A 599 -13.82 -17.36 -16.17
N PRO A 600 -14.43 -16.15 -16.21
CA PRO A 600 -15.38 -15.76 -17.25
C PRO A 600 -14.92 -16.12 -18.66
N GLY A 601 -15.85 -16.60 -19.48
CA GLY A 601 -15.56 -16.99 -20.87
C GLY A 601 -14.64 -18.21 -21.04
N GLY A 602 -14.24 -18.90 -19.96
CA GLY A 602 -13.25 -19.97 -20.01
C GLY A 602 -11.83 -19.44 -20.25
N ALA A 603 -11.55 -18.18 -19.88
CA ALA A 603 -10.28 -17.52 -20.10
C ALA A 603 -9.09 -18.28 -19.50
N THR A 604 -9.27 -18.81 -18.30
CA THR A 604 -8.27 -19.54 -17.52
C THR A 604 -8.99 -20.32 -16.42
N THR A 605 -8.25 -21.15 -15.70
CA THR A 605 -8.75 -22.03 -14.64
C THR A 605 -7.88 -21.98 -13.40
N GLY A 606 -8.46 -22.22 -12.23
CA GLY A 606 -7.78 -22.29 -10.94
C GLY A 606 -7.61 -20.93 -10.25
N TYR A 607 -6.95 -20.97 -9.10
CA TYR A 607 -6.94 -19.87 -8.14
C TYR A 607 -6.01 -18.73 -8.55
N TYR A 608 -6.40 -17.52 -8.15
CA TYR A 608 -5.61 -16.31 -8.27
C TYR A 608 -5.60 -15.56 -6.96
N LYS A 609 -4.63 -14.68 -6.83
CA LYS A 609 -4.27 -13.99 -5.58
C LYS A 609 -4.35 -12.47 -5.84
N PRO A 610 -5.43 -11.79 -5.41
CA PRO A 610 -5.68 -10.39 -5.73
C PRO A 610 -4.85 -9.49 -4.82
N HIS A 611 -3.75 -8.94 -5.33
CA HIS A 611 -2.80 -8.22 -4.48
C HIS A 611 -3.10 -6.71 -4.41
N SER A 612 -3.49 -6.11 -5.53
CA SER A 612 -3.83 -4.68 -5.57
C SER A 612 -5.03 -4.43 -6.47
N MET A 613 -5.77 -3.35 -6.20
CA MET A 613 -6.96 -2.96 -6.94
C MET A 613 -7.09 -1.43 -7.05
N LEU A 614 -7.79 -0.98 -8.09
CA LEU A 614 -8.07 0.43 -8.36
C LEU A 614 -9.50 0.61 -8.86
N PHE A 615 -10.21 1.61 -8.33
CA PHE A 615 -11.42 2.12 -8.97
C PHE A 615 -11.06 2.88 -10.24
N VAL A 616 -11.82 2.66 -11.31
CA VAL A 616 -11.62 3.28 -12.63
C VAL A 616 -12.96 3.48 -13.34
N GLU A 617 -13.04 4.40 -14.31
CA GLU A 617 -14.30 4.67 -15.03
C GLU A 617 -14.10 4.91 -16.53
N ASN A 618 -15.13 4.61 -17.31
CA ASN A 618 -15.14 4.71 -18.79
C ASN A 618 -15.19 6.14 -19.33
N SER A 619 -15.67 7.10 -18.54
CA SER A 619 -15.78 8.51 -18.93
C SER A 619 -15.81 9.34 -17.66
N PRO A 620 -14.93 10.35 -17.50
CA PRO A 620 -15.09 11.31 -16.43
C PRO A 620 -16.48 11.94 -16.53
N PRO A 621 -17.13 12.31 -15.40
CA PRO A 621 -18.28 13.19 -15.49
C PRO A 621 -17.83 14.42 -16.29
N ASN A 622 -18.63 14.83 -17.28
CA ASN A 622 -18.40 16.12 -17.92
C ASN A 622 -18.33 17.17 -16.81
N SER A 623 -17.16 17.77 -16.63
CA SER A 623 -16.89 18.85 -15.67
C SER A 623 -18.10 19.77 -15.55
N GLY A 624 -18.89 19.57 -14.50
CA GLY A 624 -20.10 20.34 -14.24
C GLY A 624 -19.81 21.34 -13.15
N SER A 625 -19.75 22.63 -13.48
CA SER A 625 -19.60 23.66 -12.46
C SER A 625 -20.86 23.68 -11.58
N THR A 626 -20.73 23.45 -10.28
CA THR A 626 -21.73 23.94 -9.34
C THR A 626 -21.58 25.44 -9.23
N GLN A 627 -22.67 26.16 -9.49
CA GLN A 627 -22.76 27.59 -9.25
C GLN A 627 -23.56 27.82 -7.97
N ASN A 628 -23.09 28.69 -7.09
CA ASN A 628 -23.91 29.16 -5.98
C ASN A 628 -25.10 30.00 -6.50
N ALA A 629 -26.02 30.37 -5.59
CA ALA A 629 -27.17 31.21 -5.93
C ALA A 629 -26.80 32.61 -6.51
N ALA A 630 -25.53 33.01 -6.42
CA ALA A 630 -24.97 34.23 -6.99
C ALA A 630 -24.25 34.00 -8.34
N GLY A 631 -24.25 32.78 -8.88
CA GLY A 631 -23.61 32.44 -10.16
C GLY A 631 -22.10 32.20 -10.10
N ALA A 632 -21.48 32.21 -8.91
CA ALA A 632 -20.06 31.92 -8.75
C ALA A 632 -19.83 30.40 -8.70
N VAL A 633 -18.82 29.91 -9.44
CA VAL A 633 -18.42 28.51 -9.46
C VAL A 633 -17.85 28.11 -8.09
N THR A 634 -18.43 27.12 -7.43
CA THR A 634 -18.07 26.68 -6.06
C THR A 634 -17.49 25.27 -5.98
N GLY A 635 -17.37 24.57 -7.10
CA GLY A 635 -16.82 23.22 -7.17
C GLY A 635 -17.22 22.56 -8.48
N TYR A 636 -16.39 21.64 -8.95
CA TYR A 636 -16.67 20.84 -10.14
C TYR A 636 -17.13 19.45 -9.68
N TRP A 637 -18.33 19.04 -10.08
CA TRP A 637 -18.64 17.61 -10.08
C TRP A 637 -17.88 16.98 -11.24
N GLY A 638 -17.04 15.99 -10.94
CA GLY A 638 -16.12 15.40 -11.92
C GLY A 638 -14.96 16.30 -12.34
N SER A 639 -14.53 17.26 -11.52
CA SER A 639 -13.10 17.63 -11.61
C SER A 639 -12.28 16.44 -11.15
N GLU A 640 -11.18 16.17 -11.85
CA GLU A 640 -10.09 15.37 -11.30
C GLU A 640 -9.88 15.78 -9.83
N ILE A 641 -9.76 14.81 -8.91
CA ILE A 641 -9.12 15.11 -7.64
C ILE A 641 -7.76 15.66 -8.05
N ASN A 642 -7.58 16.95 -7.80
CA ASN A 642 -6.39 17.62 -8.24
C ASN A 642 -5.27 17.09 -7.36
N ASN A 643 -4.36 16.29 -7.91
CA ASN A 643 -3.24 15.69 -7.17
C ASN A 643 -2.15 16.76 -6.84
N GLY A 644 -2.55 18.00 -6.53
CA GLY A 644 -1.68 19.14 -6.26
C GLY A 644 -1.33 20.02 -7.47
N ALA A 645 -2.15 20.07 -8.52
CA ALA A 645 -1.93 20.92 -9.70
C ALA A 645 -3.01 22.01 -9.85
N ASP A 646 -3.22 22.86 -8.85
CA ASP A 646 -3.79 24.18 -9.16
C ASP A 646 -2.68 25.05 -9.77
N SER A 647 -2.49 24.85 -11.08
CA SER A 647 -1.61 25.65 -11.91
C SER A 647 -2.21 27.05 -12.13
N GLY A 648 -2.18 27.88 -11.09
CA GLY A 648 -2.42 29.31 -11.25
C GLY A 648 -3.25 29.91 -10.14
N GLY A 649 -2.56 30.61 -9.23
CA GLY A 649 -3.17 31.42 -8.20
C GLY A 649 -4.36 32.24 -8.69
N TYR A 650 -5.54 31.88 -8.18
CA TYR A 650 -6.61 32.85 -8.02
C TYR A 650 -6.44 33.50 -6.64
N PRO A 651 -6.38 34.84 -6.57
CA PRO A 651 -6.34 35.53 -5.29
C PRO A 651 -7.66 35.26 -4.57
N TYR A 652 -7.57 34.72 -3.35
CA TYR A 652 -8.67 34.79 -2.39
C TYR A 652 -9.01 36.27 -2.21
N ALA A 653 -10.20 36.68 -2.66
CA ALA A 653 -10.73 38.00 -2.34
C ALA A 653 -11.04 38.01 -0.83
N GLU A 654 -10.51 39.04 -0.15
CA GLU A 654 -10.59 39.29 1.30
C GLU A 654 -11.99 39.18 1.91
#